data_AF-A0A7W0NIC5-F1
#
_entry.id   AF-A0A7W0NIC5-F1
#
_cell.length_a   1.000
_cell.length_b   1.000
_cell.length_c   1.000
_cell.angle_alpha   90.00
_cell.angle_beta   90.00
_cell.angle_gamma   90.00
#
_symmetry.space_group_name_H-M   'P 1'
#
loop_
_entity.id
_entity.type
_entity.pdbx_description
1 polymer ?
#
loop_
_entity_poly.entity_id
_entity_poly.type
_entity_poly.pdbx_seq_one_letter_code
_entity_poly.pdbx_strand_id
1 'polypeptide(L)'
;MQLRGDNLLFSPSDLNDFVECEHLTVLELWRIRGDFEYTASPNPAAELVKEKGLRHEDAFLARLAAEGKTVAKIELDEERWDLERAAADTLAAMQAGVDVVYQATMLEGGWRGFADFLFRVEGASDLGSWHYEPADTKLARHVKPYFVLQLCFYAQVLAGMQGRVPERLHVVLGTGETEVLRVADFEVYYRRVRERFLAFVADPPPTYPWRVRHCDICTYDPLCTQRRSDDDHLTLVAGLRRDQARRLAENGVSTLAELATALETDRPATMQPRTWAGLRDQASLQLGHRRTDEHVTSMLEPEPSRGFALLPAPSRGDLFFDIEGDPFWAADRGLEYLWGITDTERRFHAFWAHDEEQEKRALQDFVAFVHERLAADPNLHVYHYASYETARLKSLMGRYGVCEDEIDDLLRREVFVDLYKVVRQALRTSHPNLSLKSVEKFYTERQVELQSGGDSILMYEEWRETGDQRLLDEIRDYNEEDCASTLDLRDWLLGLRADAEREHGPIPWFGGKEPEEPQESAAETAELRARLEADGVPEHALLARLLDYHRREAKPVWWQFFARRGATPEGLAERDSEAIGMLEVVSHAGEEGELVTFAFPAQQHKLSADKDVFDPLELTRAGKIEALDDERGRLVLKLSGAARERPLPLSLIPGGPLQTKAQRAALRRLGESPSAYPALTALLRRDPPRGPAALPPDDLDAAKRIVEELDRSYLVVQGPPGSGKTYTGARLIVHLLSLGRRVGISATSHKAIENLLREVERVAVTERVEFTGWKKGGGAWEGRFVTKADFKAPEEGVLLVAGTAWLFAGEEMDGVLDTLFIDEAGQVSLADALALGTSARNLVLLGDPQQLAQVAQGTHPEGAGVSVLEHVLGDELTIPPDRGLFLGITWRMHEDVCRFVSETSYEGRLHPAEPCGRQGTSFGTGLRYLAVEHEGNRASSPEEAERIALEIQRLRGGTWTDCDGIERPIRDADILVVAPYNAQVRCLRAKLPASIAVG
;
A
#
# COMPACT_ATOMS: atom_id res chain seq x y z
N MET A 1 11.88 24.59 -19.07
CA MET A 1 12.18 24.51 -20.52
C MET A 1 13.15 25.64 -20.91
N GLN A 2 13.65 25.70 -22.14
CA GLN A 2 14.52 26.81 -22.59
C GLN A 2 14.22 27.22 -24.04
N LEU A 3 14.31 28.51 -24.36
CA LEU A 3 14.21 29.00 -25.74
C LEU A 3 15.61 29.09 -26.38
N ARG A 4 15.82 28.43 -27.53
CA ARG A 4 17.01 28.57 -28.37
C ARG A 4 16.60 29.05 -29.76
N GLY A 5 16.77 30.35 -30.03
CA GLY A 5 16.20 30.97 -31.21
C GLY A 5 14.67 30.93 -31.15
N ASP A 6 14.02 30.37 -32.18
CA ASP A 6 12.56 30.21 -32.21
C ASP A 6 12.09 28.83 -31.72
N ASN A 7 13.02 27.94 -31.32
CA ASN A 7 12.71 26.57 -30.91
C ASN A 7 12.77 26.40 -29.39
N LEU A 8 11.83 25.60 -28.86
CA LEU A 8 11.86 25.15 -27.47
C LEU A 8 12.78 23.94 -27.34
N LEU A 9 13.64 23.99 -26.32
CA LEU A 9 14.48 22.91 -25.87
C LEU A 9 13.90 22.36 -24.55
N PHE A 10 13.53 21.08 -24.57
CA PHE A 10 12.90 20.39 -23.45
C PHE A 10 13.89 19.57 -22.63
N SER A 11 13.53 19.25 -21.40
CA SER A 11 14.27 18.39 -20.50
C SER A 11 13.36 17.34 -19.85
N PRO A 12 13.90 16.22 -19.33
CA PRO A 12 13.14 15.27 -18.54
C PRO A 12 12.39 15.89 -17.35
N SER A 13 12.97 16.90 -16.71
CA SER A 13 12.33 17.64 -15.63
C SER A 13 11.05 18.34 -16.10
N ASP A 14 11.01 18.87 -17.32
CA ASP A 14 9.79 19.48 -17.88
C ASP A 14 8.66 18.46 -18.05
N LEU A 15 9.00 17.22 -18.38
CA LEU A 15 8.04 16.12 -18.47
C LEU A 15 7.51 15.73 -17.09
N ASN A 16 8.38 15.72 -16.08
CA ASN A 16 7.99 15.47 -14.69
C ASN A 16 7.07 16.56 -14.16
N ASP A 17 7.41 17.83 -14.40
CA ASP A 17 6.60 18.99 -14.03
C ASP A 17 5.20 18.93 -14.66
N PHE A 18 5.08 18.46 -15.91
CA PHE A 18 3.81 18.26 -16.58
C PHE A 18 2.95 17.17 -15.93
N VAL A 19 3.55 16.04 -15.56
CA VAL A 19 2.85 14.95 -14.88
C VAL A 19 2.38 15.38 -13.49
N GLU A 20 3.18 16.17 -12.78
CA GLU A 20 2.84 16.70 -11.46
C GLU A 20 1.80 17.84 -11.52
N CYS A 21 1.91 18.72 -12.52
CA CYS A 21 1.03 19.89 -12.67
C CYS A 21 1.05 20.48 -14.09
N GLU A 22 -0.03 20.26 -14.85
CA GLU A 22 -0.22 20.88 -16.18
C GLU A 22 -0.21 22.43 -16.11
N HIS A 23 -0.69 23.02 -15.00
CA HIS A 23 -0.66 24.48 -14.82
C HIS A 23 0.77 25.03 -14.66
N LEU A 24 1.66 24.29 -13.98
CA LEU A 24 3.08 24.64 -13.89
C LEU A 24 3.73 24.69 -15.27
N THR A 25 3.41 23.72 -16.12
CA THR A 25 3.89 23.70 -17.52
C THR A 25 3.46 24.95 -18.29
N VAL A 26 2.21 25.40 -18.11
CA VAL A 26 1.72 26.65 -18.72
C VAL A 26 2.45 27.89 -18.19
N LEU A 27 2.69 27.97 -16.87
CA LEU A 27 3.45 29.08 -16.28
C LEU A 27 4.90 29.11 -16.79
N GLU A 28 5.56 27.97 -16.90
CA GLU A 28 6.91 27.89 -17.50
C GLU A 28 6.92 28.34 -18.97
N LEU A 29 5.92 27.93 -19.75
CA LEU A 29 5.78 28.37 -21.15
C LEU A 29 5.60 29.88 -21.26
N TRP A 30 4.72 30.46 -20.44
CA TRP A 30 4.48 31.90 -20.41
C TRP A 30 5.74 32.67 -19.97
N ARG A 31 6.46 32.18 -18.94
CA ARG A 31 7.73 32.81 -18.51
C ARG A 31 8.75 32.83 -19.64
N ILE A 32 8.89 31.72 -20.35
CA ILE A 32 9.90 31.55 -21.41
C ILE A 32 9.56 32.35 -22.67
N ARG A 33 8.26 32.51 -22.98
CA ARG A 33 7.79 33.35 -24.09
C ARG A 33 7.82 34.84 -23.76
N GLY A 34 8.06 35.21 -22.50
CA GLY A 34 8.03 36.59 -22.03
C GLY A 34 6.61 37.14 -21.83
N ASP A 35 5.62 36.25 -21.68
CA ASP A 35 4.22 36.64 -21.44
C ASP A 35 4.03 37.21 -20.01
N PHE A 36 4.91 36.86 -19.06
CA PHE A 36 5.02 37.50 -17.74
C PHE A 36 6.41 37.30 -17.10
N GLU A 37 6.78 38.19 -16.17
CA GLU A 37 8.00 38.08 -15.37
C GLU A 37 7.69 37.54 -13.96
N TYR A 38 8.49 36.59 -13.49
CA TYR A 38 8.38 36.04 -12.13
C TYR A 38 9.76 35.72 -11.58
N THR A 39 10.07 36.27 -10.41
CA THR A 39 11.26 35.91 -9.63
C THR A 39 10.81 35.10 -8.43
N ALA A 40 11.20 33.83 -8.38
CA ALA A 40 10.88 32.97 -7.25
C ALA A 40 11.65 33.41 -6.00
N SER A 41 11.02 33.30 -4.83
CA SER A 41 11.73 33.37 -3.56
C SER A 41 12.58 32.11 -3.37
N PRO A 42 13.77 32.20 -2.75
CA PRO A 42 14.54 31.04 -2.36
C PRO A 42 13.70 30.09 -1.50
N ASN A 43 13.84 28.79 -1.72
CA ASN A 43 13.22 27.75 -0.89
C ASN A 43 14.34 26.95 -0.23
N PRO A 44 14.73 27.28 1.02
CA PRO A 44 15.85 26.64 1.70
C PRO A 44 15.72 25.11 1.80
N ALA A 45 14.51 24.59 2.00
CA ALA A 45 14.27 23.14 2.03
C ALA A 45 14.53 22.48 0.67
N ALA A 46 14.16 23.13 -0.44
CA ALA A 46 14.46 22.64 -1.78
C ALA A 46 15.97 22.73 -2.10
N GLU A 47 16.65 23.76 -1.60
CA GLU A 47 18.11 23.91 -1.73
C GLU A 47 18.87 22.83 -0.95
N LEU A 48 18.48 22.54 0.30
CA LEU A 48 19.06 21.45 1.09
C LEU A 48 18.91 20.10 0.38
N VAL A 49 17.72 19.81 -0.16
CA VAL A 49 17.47 18.56 -0.90
C VAL A 49 18.36 18.46 -2.13
N LYS A 50 18.56 19.57 -2.86
CA LYS A 50 19.46 19.63 -4.01
C LYS A 50 20.91 19.36 -3.60
N GLU A 51 21.40 20.02 -2.55
CA GLU A 51 22.76 19.86 -2.04
C GLU A 51 23.03 18.42 -1.57
N LYS A 52 22.13 17.85 -0.77
CA LYS A 52 22.23 16.44 -0.35
C LYS A 52 22.24 15.49 -1.55
N GLY A 53 21.46 15.79 -2.60
CA GLY A 53 21.45 15.04 -3.84
C GLY A 53 22.83 15.00 -4.50
N LEU A 54 23.48 16.16 -4.64
CA LEU A 54 24.83 16.27 -5.19
C LEU A 54 25.85 15.52 -4.34
N ARG A 55 25.78 15.62 -3.00
CA ARG A 55 26.68 14.86 -2.10
C ARG A 55 26.51 13.35 -2.25
N HIS A 56 25.29 12.88 -2.41
CA HIS A 56 25.01 11.45 -2.63
C HIS A 56 25.56 10.97 -3.99
N GLU A 57 25.41 11.80 -5.03
CA GLU A 57 26.00 11.56 -6.34
C GLU A 57 27.54 11.48 -6.28
N ASP A 58 28.19 12.45 -5.63
CA ASP A 58 29.64 12.49 -5.43
C ASP A 58 30.14 11.27 -4.63
N ALA A 59 29.42 10.88 -3.58
CA ALA A 59 29.75 9.70 -2.77
C ALA A 59 29.68 8.41 -3.59
N PHE A 60 28.68 8.29 -4.46
CA PHE A 60 28.54 7.15 -5.36
C PHE A 60 29.65 7.14 -6.43
N LEU A 61 29.99 8.30 -7.01
CA LEU A 61 31.13 8.44 -7.91
C LEU A 61 32.44 7.99 -7.25
N ALA A 62 32.68 8.42 -6.00
CA ALA A 62 33.85 8.02 -5.23
C ALA A 62 33.88 6.50 -4.98
N ARG A 63 32.73 5.87 -4.74
CA ARG A 63 32.59 4.41 -4.60
C ARG A 63 33.00 3.68 -5.87
N LEU A 64 32.51 4.11 -7.04
CA LEU A 64 32.86 3.52 -8.33
C LEU A 64 34.37 3.62 -8.61
N ALA A 65 34.99 4.76 -8.29
CA ALA A 65 36.43 4.94 -8.41
C ALA A 65 37.21 3.99 -7.46
N ALA A 66 36.74 3.81 -6.22
CA ALA A 66 37.34 2.88 -5.26
C ALA A 66 37.23 1.40 -5.68
N GLU A 67 36.18 1.05 -6.42
CA GLU A 67 36.01 -0.27 -7.05
C GLU A 67 36.95 -0.49 -8.27
N GLY A 68 37.75 0.51 -8.63
CA GLY A 68 38.71 0.44 -9.73
C GLY A 68 38.09 0.64 -11.12
N LYS A 69 36.87 1.19 -11.20
CA LYS A 69 36.21 1.52 -12.47
C LYS A 69 36.90 2.72 -13.14
N THR A 70 37.07 2.66 -14.46
CA THR A 70 37.51 3.82 -15.25
C THR A 70 36.33 4.79 -15.46
N VAL A 71 36.50 6.05 -15.07
CA VAL A 71 35.44 7.06 -15.13
C VAL A 71 35.84 8.22 -16.06
N ALA A 72 34.96 8.57 -17.00
CA ALA A 72 35.06 9.79 -17.79
C ALA A 72 34.03 10.81 -17.31
N LYS A 73 34.50 11.94 -16.75
CA LYS A 73 33.63 13.06 -16.36
C LYS A 73 33.43 13.99 -17.55
N ILE A 74 32.18 14.28 -17.89
CA ILE A 74 31.84 15.25 -18.94
C ILE A 74 31.64 16.63 -18.29
N GLU A 75 32.33 17.64 -18.81
CA GLU A 75 32.23 19.02 -18.31
C GLU A 75 31.33 19.84 -19.24
N LEU A 76 30.31 20.49 -18.67
CA LEU A 76 29.47 21.47 -19.35
C LEU A 76 29.96 22.89 -19.00
N ASP A 77 30.20 23.73 -20.00
CA ASP A 77 30.42 25.15 -19.75
C ASP A 77 29.07 25.82 -19.45
N GLU A 78 28.78 26.08 -18.17
CA GLU A 78 27.49 26.63 -17.74
C GLU A 78 27.26 28.08 -18.23
N GLU A 79 28.32 28.85 -18.49
CA GLU A 79 28.20 30.22 -19.00
C GLU A 79 27.83 30.25 -20.48
N ARG A 80 28.38 29.32 -21.26
CA ARG A 80 28.15 29.22 -22.72
C ARG A 80 27.08 28.21 -23.10
N TRP A 81 26.69 27.35 -22.16
CA TRP A 81 25.72 26.28 -22.32
C TRP A 81 26.02 25.39 -23.53
N ASP A 82 27.25 24.91 -23.69
CA ASP A 82 27.73 24.29 -24.94
C ASP A 82 27.40 22.79 -25.07
N LEU A 83 26.10 22.51 -25.00
CA LEU A 83 25.50 21.16 -25.03
C LEU A 83 26.02 20.27 -26.18
N GLU A 84 26.22 20.83 -27.37
CA GLU A 84 26.70 20.08 -28.54
C GLU A 84 28.12 19.53 -28.34
N ARG A 85 29.00 20.29 -27.67
CA ARG A 85 30.36 19.82 -27.33
C ARG A 85 30.27 18.71 -26.29
N ALA A 86 29.58 18.96 -25.19
CA ALA A 86 29.44 18.01 -24.09
C ALA A 86 28.79 16.69 -24.55
N ALA A 87 27.79 16.73 -25.43
CA ALA A 87 27.18 15.54 -26.02
C ALA A 87 28.15 14.75 -26.93
N ALA A 88 29.01 15.46 -27.67
CA ALA A 88 30.06 14.81 -28.46
C ALA A 88 31.12 14.14 -27.57
N ASP A 89 31.47 14.78 -26.45
CA ASP A 89 32.39 14.22 -25.45
C ASP A 89 31.80 12.96 -24.78
N THR A 90 30.50 12.96 -24.47
CA THR A 90 29.77 11.76 -24.01
C THR A 90 29.91 10.61 -25.01
N LEU A 91 29.64 10.85 -26.29
CA LEU A 91 29.75 9.82 -27.33
C LEU A 91 31.19 9.31 -27.48
N ALA A 92 32.18 10.21 -27.43
CA ALA A 92 33.58 9.84 -27.51
C ALA A 92 34.01 8.95 -26.32
N ALA A 93 33.53 9.24 -25.11
CA ALA A 93 33.78 8.41 -23.93
C ALA A 93 33.15 7.01 -24.09
N MET A 94 31.92 6.93 -24.60
CA MET A 94 31.24 5.66 -24.88
C MET A 94 31.98 4.81 -25.93
N GLN A 95 32.46 5.45 -26.99
CA GLN A 95 33.27 4.81 -28.04
C GLN A 95 34.63 4.33 -27.54
N ALA A 96 35.20 5.02 -26.55
CA ALA A 96 36.45 4.60 -25.89
C ALA A 96 36.24 3.40 -24.95
N GLY A 97 34.99 3.05 -24.61
CA GLY A 97 34.67 1.89 -23.79
C GLY A 97 35.05 2.05 -22.32
N VAL A 98 35.01 3.29 -21.78
CA VAL A 98 35.21 3.54 -20.34
C VAL A 98 34.12 2.86 -19.51
N ASP A 99 34.43 2.39 -18.31
CA ASP A 99 33.46 1.64 -17.51
C ASP A 99 32.25 2.50 -17.11
N VAL A 100 32.49 3.79 -16.83
CA VAL A 100 31.49 4.74 -16.37
C VAL A 100 31.67 6.09 -17.08
N VAL A 101 30.59 6.65 -17.64
CA VAL A 101 30.55 8.06 -18.05
C VAL A 101 29.73 8.82 -17.00
N TYR A 102 30.34 9.83 -16.38
CA TYR A 102 29.74 10.63 -15.32
C TYR A 102 29.32 12.01 -15.86
N GLN A 103 28.12 12.47 -15.48
CA GLN A 103 27.49 13.70 -15.99
C GLN A 103 27.27 13.68 -17.51
N ALA A 104 26.82 12.54 -18.04
CA ALA A 104 26.64 12.32 -19.47
C ALA A 104 25.59 13.28 -20.04
N THR A 105 26.04 14.18 -20.91
CA THR A 105 25.17 15.11 -21.62
C THR A 105 24.56 14.43 -22.83
N MET A 106 23.24 14.51 -22.96
CA MET A 106 22.45 13.91 -24.02
C MET A 106 21.63 14.96 -24.76
N LEU A 107 21.60 14.88 -26.09
CA LEU A 107 20.87 15.80 -26.95
C LEU A 107 20.20 15.04 -28.11
N GLU A 108 18.88 15.11 -28.20
CA GLU A 108 18.12 14.45 -29.28
C GLU A 108 16.82 15.20 -29.59
N GLY A 109 16.57 15.54 -30.86
CA GLY A 109 15.24 15.96 -31.33
C GLY A 109 14.60 17.14 -30.59
N GLY A 110 15.38 18.13 -30.16
CA GLY A 110 14.89 19.27 -29.36
C GLY A 110 14.76 18.98 -27.86
N TRP A 111 15.39 17.92 -27.38
CA TRP A 111 15.50 17.58 -25.97
C TRP A 111 16.95 17.57 -25.51
N ARG A 112 17.16 17.93 -24.25
CA ARG A 112 18.43 17.83 -23.53
C ARG A 112 18.26 17.03 -22.24
N GLY A 113 19.31 16.37 -21.80
CA GLY A 113 19.32 15.69 -20.52
C GLY A 113 20.74 15.46 -20.00
N PHE A 114 20.84 15.26 -18.69
CA PHE A 114 22.09 15.02 -17.99
C PHE A 114 21.87 13.77 -17.15
N ALA A 115 22.36 12.63 -17.65
CA ALA A 115 22.34 11.40 -16.87
C ALA A 115 23.50 11.45 -15.88
N ASP A 116 23.23 11.13 -14.61
CA ASP A 116 24.28 11.18 -13.59
C ASP A 116 25.40 10.20 -13.97
N PHE A 117 25.04 8.98 -14.38
CA PHE A 117 26.00 7.96 -14.82
C PHE A 117 25.50 7.15 -16.03
N LEU A 118 26.44 6.66 -16.84
CA LEU A 118 26.23 5.59 -17.82
C LEU A 118 27.14 4.42 -17.48
N PHE A 119 26.57 3.22 -17.32
CA PHE A 119 27.34 2.00 -17.04
C PHE A 119 27.59 1.20 -18.30
N ARG A 120 28.85 0.82 -18.52
CA ARG A 120 29.25 -0.09 -19.60
C ARG A 120 28.80 -1.52 -19.28
N VAL A 121 28.17 -2.16 -20.26
CA VAL A 121 27.72 -3.56 -20.21
C VAL A 121 28.20 -4.30 -21.45
N GLU A 122 28.70 -5.52 -21.28
CA GLU A 122 29.10 -6.37 -22.41
C GLU A 122 27.89 -6.74 -23.28
N GLY A 123 28.05 -6.70 -24.60
CA GLY A 123 26.98 -6.99 -25.56
C GLY A 123 27.19 -6.27 -26.88
N ALA A 124 26.79 -6.90 -27.99
CA ALA A 124 26.94 -6.31 -29.32
C ALA A 124 26.12 -5.01 -29.47
N SER A 125 26.75 -3.97 -30.02
CA SER A 125 26.13 -2.68 -30.36
C SER A 125 26.92 -1.97 -31.46
N ASP A 126 26.47 -0.79 -31.90
CA ASP A 126 27.20 0.06 -32.84
C ASP A 126 28.52 0.62 -32.25
N LEU A 127 28.73 0.50 -30.94
CA LEU A 127 29.98 0.85 -30.25
C LEU A 127 31.01 -0.29 -30.26
N GLY A 128 30.61 -1.53 -30.62
CA GLY A 128 31.46 -2.71 -30.61
C GLY A 128 30.89 -3.87 -29.78
N SER A 129 31.70 -4.43 -28.88
CA SER A 129 31.31 -5.57 -28.03
C SER A 129 30.71 -5.17 -26.68
N TRP A 130 30.39 -3.89 -26.49
CA TRP A 130 29.74 -3.34 -25.31
C TRP A 130 28.65 -2.34 -25.69
N HIS A 131 27.82 -1.98 -24.74
CA HIS A 131 26.81 -0.93 -24.80
C HIS A 131 26.68 -0.24 -23.43
N TYR A 132 25.87 0.80 -23.33
CA TYR A 132 25.67 1.52 -22.07
C TYR A 132 24.21 1.49 -21.60
N GLU A 133 24.05 1.50 -20.29
CA GLU A 133 22.77 1.61 -19.59
C GLU A 133 22.78 2.86 -18.70
N PRO A 134 21.66 3.63 -18.62
CA PRO A 134 21.62 4.87 -17.86
C PRO A 134 21.37 4.62 -16.37
N ALA A 135 21.96 5.47 -15.54
CA ALA A 135 21.79 5.45 -14.10
C ALA A 135 21.69 6.86 -13.51
N ASP A 136 20.78 7.02 -12.54
CA ASP A 136 20.57 8.26 -11.80
C ASP A 136 20.62 7.99 -10.30
N THR A 137 21.22 8.92 -9.56
CA THR A 137 21.23 8.93 -8.10
C THR A 137 20.07 9.75 -7.56
N LYS A 138 19.39 9.24 -6.52
CA LYS A 138 18.21 9.87 -5.93
C LYS A 138 18.21 9.65 -4.42
N LEU A 139 18.04 10.71 -3.64
CA LEU A 139 17.87 10.63 -2.17
C LEU A 139 16.64 9.83 -1.70
N ALA A 140 15.75 9.46 -2.61
CA ALA A 140 14.60 8.65 -2.27
C ALA A 140 15.02 7.24 -1.88
N ARG A 141 14.27 6.65 -0.95
CA ARG A 141 14.48 5.28 -0.45
C ARG A 141 13.79 4.20 -1.28
N HIS A 142 12.90 4.61 -2.17
CA HIS A 142 12.21 3.75 -3.11
C HIS A 142 12.10 4.50 -4.43
N VAL A 143 12.04 3.75 -5.53
CA VAL A 143 11.82 4.30 -6.86
C VAL A 143 10.49 5.03 -6.90
N LYS A 144 10.51 6.27 -7.40
CA LYS A 144 9.31 7.06 -7.70
C LYS A 144 9.08 7.10 -9.21
N PRO A 145 7.81 7.15 -9.67
CA PRO A 145 7.48 7.09 -11.11
C PRO A 145 8.22 8.12 -11.97
N TYR A 146 8.42 9.34 -11.47
CA TYR A 146 9.08 10.41 -12.23
C TYR A 146 10.60 10.22 -12.40
N PHE A 147 11.27 9.41 -11.56
CA PHE A 147 12.66 9.01 -11.82
C PHE A 147 12.75 8.12 -13.06
N VAL A 148 11.77 7.21 -13.20
CA VAL A 148 11.72 6.24 -14.29
C VAL A 148 11.45 6.95 -15.62
N LEU A 149 10.55 7.94 -15.65
CA LEU A 149 10.31 8.75 -16.86
C LEU A 149 11.58 9.43 -17.38
N GLN A 150 12.40 9.95 -16.46
CA GLN A 150 13.68 10.57 -16.80
C GLN A 150 14.69 9.55 -17.35
N LEU A 151 14.84 8.40 -16.69
CA LEU A 151 15.73 7.33 -17.15
C LEU A 151 15.29 6.71 -18.47
N CYS A 152 13.97 6.59 -18.73
CA CYS A 152 13.44 6.17 -20.03
C CYS A 152 13.83 7.13 -21.16
N PHE A 153 13.84 8.44 -20.90
CA PHE A 153 14.35 9.41 -21.87
C PHE A 153 15.83 9.13 -22.19
N TYR A 154 16.67 8.92 -21.18
CA TYR A 154 18.08 8.60 -21.40
C TYR A 154 18.27 7.29 -22.16
N ALA A 155 17.50 6.25 -21.84
CA ALA A 155 17.53 4.99 -22.57
C ALA A 155 17.13 5.16 -24.05
N GLN A 156 16.17 6.03 -24.36
CA GLN A 156 15.80 6.34 -25.73
C GLN A 156 16.96 7.01 -26.49
N VAL A 157 17.60 8.03 -25.90
CA VAL A 157 18.72 8.72 -26.57
C VAL A 157 19.89 7.75 -26.78
N LEU A 158 20.21 6.93 -25.77
CA LEU A 158 21.24 5.90 -25.89
C LEU A 158 20.93 4.90 -27.00
N ALA A 159 19.68 4.49 -27.17
CA ALA A 159 19.28 3.59 -28.24
C ALA A 159 19.67 4.14 -29.62
N GLY A 160 19.53 5.45 -29.83
CA GLY A 160 19.98 6.13 -31.05
C GLY A 160 21.51 6.21 -31.17
N MET A 161 22.23 6.37 -30.06
CA MET A 161 23.70 6.50 -30.04
C MET A 161 24.43 5.16 -30.26
N GLN A 162 23.87 4.04 -29.79
CA GLN A 162 24.53 2.72 -29.79
C GLN A 162 23.81 1.67 -30.65
N GLY A 163 22.73 2.04 -31.35
CA GLY A 163 21.97 1.15 -32.24
C GLY A 163 21.14 0.09 -31.53
N ARG A 164 21.06 0.14 -30.20
CA ARG A 164 20.39 -0.86 -29.35
C ARG A 164 19.78 -0.22 -28.11
N VAL A 165 18.52 -0.56 -27.84
CA VAL A 165 17.81 -0.15 -26.61
C VAL A 165 18.49 -0.79 -25.39
N PRO A 166 18.86 -0.02 -24.35
CA PRO A 166 19.32 -0.56 -23.07
C PRO A 166 18.31 -1.55 -22.49
N GLU A 167 18.78 -2.61 -21.82
CA GLU A 167 17.86 -3.59 -21.21
C GLU A 167 17.35 -3.07 -19.86
N ARG A 168 18.22 -2.36 -19.12
CA ARG A 168 17.96 -1.92 -17.75
C ARG A 168 18.12 -0.41 -17.57
N LEU A 169 17.42 0.10 -16.56
CA LEU A 169 17.57 1.42 -15.96
C LEU A 169 18.04 1.23 -14.53
N HIS A 170 18.99 2.05 -14.07
CA HIS A 170 19.54 1.91 -12.73
C HIS A 170 19.16 3.14 -11.90
N VAL A 171 18.45 2.92 -10.80
CA VAL A 171 18.17 3.97 -9.81
C VAL A 171 19.02 3.69 -8.59
N VAL A 172 20.05 4.51 -8.40
CA VAL A 172 20.85 4.49 -7.18
C VAL A 172 20.06 5.23 -6.13
N LEU A 173 19.49 4.49 -5.20
CA LEU A 173 18.67 5.05 -4.13
C LEU A 173 19.56 5.65 -3.06
N GLY A 174 18.96 6.50 -2.25
CA GLY A 174 19.59 7.00 -1.04
C GLY A 174 20.08 5.84 -0.18
N THR A 175 19.43 4.68 -0.23
CA THR A 175 19.89 3.51 0.54
C THR A 175 21.29 3.01 0.19
N GLY A 176 21.86 3.48 -0.92
CA GLY A 176 23.10 2.98 -1.50
C GLY A 176 22.90 1.72 -2.34
N GLU A 177 21.69 1.15 -2.28
CA GLU A 177 21.24 0.08 -3.17
C GLU A 177 20.96 0.64 -4.57
N THR A 178 21.15 -0.21 -5.57
CA THR A 178 20.81 0.11 -6.95
C THR A 178 19.62 -0.73 -7.35
N GLU A 179 18.47 -0.08 -7.48
CA GLU A 179 17.27 -0.69 -8.03
C GLU A 179 17.41 -0.78 -9.55
N VAL A 180 17.25 -1.98 -10.08
CA VAL A 180 17.42 -2.27 -11.51
C VAL A 180 16.05 -2.53 -12.12
N LEU A 181 15.64 -1.65 -13.01
CA LEU A 181 14.33 -1.68 -13.65
C LEU A 181 14.48 -2.07 -15.12
N ARG A 182 13.57 -2.85 -15.68
CA ARG A 182 13.60 -3.17 -17.11
C ARG A 182 13.02 -2.03 -17.92
N VAL A 183 13.71 -1.60 -18.98
CA VAL A 183 13.23 -0.54 -19.87
C VAL A 183 11.86 -0.90 -20.48
N ALA A 184 11.68 -2.17 -20.84
CA ALA A 184 10.47 -2.70 -21.46
C ALA A 184 9.19 -2.46 -20.63
N ASP A 185 9.30 -2.41 -19.30
CA ASP A 185 8.15 -2.24 -18.41
C ASP A 185 7.59 -0.81 -18.44
N PHE A 186 8.40 0.17 -18.86
CA PHE A 186 8.07 1.59 -18.74
C PHE A 186 8.09 2.35 -20.06
N GLU A 187 8.83 1.89 -21.08
CA GLU A 187 9.05 2.65 -22.31
C GLU A 187 7.74 3.04 -23.02
N VAL A 188 6.72 2.18 -22.99
CA VAL A 188 5.42 2.44 -23.63
C VAL A 188 4.67 3.56 -22.91
N TYR A 189 4.66 3.51 -21.57
CA TYR A 189 4.05 4.56 -20.76
C TYR A 189 4.79 5.89 -20.96
N TYR A 190 6.12 5.87 -20.94
CA TYR A 190 6.96 7.03 -21.20
C TYR A 190 6.66 7.67 -22.56
N ARG A 191 6.61 6.89 -23.65
CA ARG A 191 6.28 7.39 -25.00
C ARG A 191 4.92 8.09 -25.01
N ARG A 192 3.90 7.48 -24.39
CA ARG A 192 2.56 8.07 -24.28
C ARG A 192 2.56 9.39 -23.51
N VAL A 193 3.27 9.47 -22.38
CA VAL A 193 3.36 10.69 -21.58
C VAL A 193 4.09 11.79 -22.35
N ARG A 194 5.19 11.45 -23.04
CA ARG A 194 5.93 12.37 -23.92
C ARG A 194 5.07 12.91 -25.06
N GLU A 195 4.31 12.06 -25.74
CA GLU A 195 3.38 12.47 -26.80
C GLU A 195 2.32 13.44 -26.29
N ARG A 196 1.72 13.14 -25.12
CA ARG A 196 0.76 14.04 -24.46
C ARG A 196 1.37 15.38 -24.10
N PHE A 197 2.58 15.38 -23.55
CA PHE A 197 3.31 16.61 -23.22
C PHE A 197 3.58 17.45 -24.47
N LEU A 198 4.10 16.84 -25.55
CA LEU A 198 4.37 17.55 -26.79
C LEU A 198 3.10 18.13 -27.43
N ALA A 199 2.00 17.37 -27.41
CA ALA A 199 0.70 17.87 -27.86
C ALA A 199 0.20 19.04 -26.99
N PHE A 200 0.34 18.95 -25.68
CA PHE A 200 -0.04 20.00 -24.73
C PHE A 200 0.79 21.27 -24.93
N VAL A 201 2.11 21.17 -25.11
CA VAL A 201 2.96 22.34 -25.33
C VAL A 201 2.67 23.00 -26.69
N ALA A 202 2.32 22.21 -27.69
CA ALA A 202 1.95 22.72 -29.01
C ALA A 202 0.65 23.52 -28.99
N ASP A 203 -0.36 23.06 -28.25
CA ASP A 203 -1.66 23.72 -28.10
C ASP A 203 -2.15 23.65 -26.64
N PRO A 204 -1.61 24.52 -25.75
CA PRO A 204 -1.90 24.44 -24.33
C PRO A 204 -3.34 24.88 -24.05
N PRO A 205 -4.19 24.00 -23.49
CA PRO A 205 -5.55 24.37 -23.12
C PRO A 205 -5.55 25.35 -21.94
N PRO A 206 -6.66 26.08 -21.69
CA PRO A 206 -6.82 26.88 -20.48
C PRO A 206 -6.66 26.03 -19.21
N THR A 207 -5.80 26.47 -18.30
CA THR A 207 -5.56 25.78 -17.01
C THR A 207 -5.90 26.67 -15.81
N TYR A 208 -6.15 26.01 -14.67
CA TYR A 208 -6.44 26.66 -13.38
C TYR A 208 -5.49 26.14 -12.29
N PRO A 209 -5.00 26.99 -11.36
CA PRO A 209 -4.07 26.61 -10.29
C PRO A 209 -4.75 25.81 -9.17
N TRP A 210 -5.20 24.59 -9.45
CA TRP A 210 -5.65 23.65 -8.41
C TRP A 210 -4.49 23.30 -7.48
N ARG A 211 -4.74 23.27 -6.16
CA ARG A 211 -3.71 22.80 -5.21
C ARG A 211 -3.44 21.31 -5.44
N VAL A 212 -2.18 20.98 -5.68
CA VAL A 212 -1.66 19.60 -5.85
C VAL A 212 -0.54 19.35 -4.86
N ARG A 213 -0.10 18.09 -4.71
CA ARG A 213 0.99 17.74 -3.78
C ARG A 213 2.31 18.45 -4.12
N HIS A 214 2.57 18.64 -5.41
CA HIS A 214 3.76 19.35 -5.87
C HIS A 214 3.82 20.82 -5.43
N CYS A 215 2.70 21.43 -5.01
CA CYS A 215 2.68 22.83 -4.55
C CYS A 215 3.60 23.07 -3.34
N ASP A 216 3.86 22.07 -2.50
CA ASP A 216 4.68 22.23 -1.30
C ASP A 216 6.17 22.55 -1.60
N ILE A 217 6.64 22.23 -2.81
CA ILE A 217 7.99 22.54 -3.29
C ILE A 217 8.01 23.45 -4.53
N CYS A 218 6.84 23.77 -5.07
CA CYS A 218 6.69 24.53 -6.31
C CYS A 218 7.01 26.01 -6.07
N THR A 219 7.91 26.56 -6.87
CA THR A 219 8.30 27.97 -6.79
C THR A 219 7.16 28.92 -7.16
N TYR A 220 6.16 28.48 -7.93
CA TYR A 220 5.00 29.30 -8.32
C TYR A 220 3.80 29.22 -7.36
N ASP A 221 3.88 28.47 -6.25
CA ASP A 221 2.74 28.37 -5.33
C ASP A 221 2.26 29.75 -4.80
N PRO A 222 3.12 30.73 -4.47
CA PRO A 222 2.65 32.06 -4.07
C PRO A 222 1.76 32.74 -5.13
N LEU A 223 2.15 32.65 -6.41
CA LEU A 223 1.35 33.18 -7.53
C LEU A 223 0.03 32.43 -7.68
N CYS A 224 0.07 31.11 -7.60
CA CYS A 224 -1.12 30.25 -7.66
C CYS A 224 -2.10 30.54 -6.50
N THR A 225 -1.56 30.71 -5.29
CA THR A 225 -2.32 31.04 -4.07
C THR A 225 -2.97 32.41 -4.19
N GLN A 226 -2.24 33.40 -4.69
CA GLN A 226 -2.79 34.73 -4.94
C GLN A 226 -3.94 34.67 -5.93
N ARG A 227 -3.77 34.00 -7.08
CA ARG A 227 -4.83 33.86 -8.09
C ARG A 227 -6.08 33.21 -7.53
N ARG A 228 -5.93 32.11 -6.76
CA ARG A 228 -7.08 31.47 -6.09
C ARG A 228 -7.80 32.44 -5.17
N SER A 229 -7.06 33.25 -4.42
CA SER A 229 -7.59 34.27 -3.51
C SER A 229 -8.35 35.36 -4.26
N ASP A 230 -7.78 35.88 -5.35
CA ASP A 230 -8.39 36.93 -6.17
C ASP A 230 -9.70 36.45 -6.84
N ASP A 231 -9.72 35.18 -7.27
CA ASP A 231 -10.91 34.55 -7.86
C ASP A 231 -11.99 34.18 -6.82
N ASP A 232 -11.73 34.40 -5.53
CA ASP A 232 -12.54 33.90 -4.40
C ASP A 232 -12.89 32.40 -4.52
N HIS A 233 -11.94 31.61 -4.99
CA HIS A 233 -12.21 30.25 -5.45
C HIS A 233 -12.60 29.30 -4.32
N LEU A 234 -13.52 28.36 -4.59
CA LEU A 234 -14.04 27.40 -3.61
C LEU A 234 -12.97 26.55 -2.89
N THR A 235 -11.81 26.34 -3.51
CA THR A 235 -10.70 25.59 -2.88
C THR A 235 -10.12 26.26 -1.64
N LEU A 236 -10.47 27.52 -1.39
CA LEU A 236 -10.10 28.23 -0.16
C LEU A 236 -10.94 27.79 1.04
N VAL A 237 -12.09 27.15 0.79
CA VAL A 237 -12.96 26.63 1.85
C VAL A 237 -12.31 25.41 2.49
N ALA A 238 -12.08 25.47 3.80
CA ALA A 238 -11.37 24.40 4.51
C ALA A 238 -12.12 23.06 4.36
N GLY A 239 -11.40 22.01 3.99
CA GLY A 239 -11.96 20.67 3.80
C GLY A 239 -12.79 20.47 2.52
N LEU A 240 -12.96 21.49 1.68
CA LEU A 240 -13.67 21.38 0.40
C LEU A 240 -12.79 20.69 -0.65
N ARG A 241 -13.29 19.59 -1.23
CA ARG A 241 -12.54 18.79 -2.21
C ARG A 241 -12.76 19.27 -3.64
N ARG A 242 -11.81 18.99 -4.55
CA ARG A 242 -11.90 19.35 -5.98
C ARG A 242 -13.16 18.83 -6.67
N ASP A 243 -13.61 17.61 -6.36
CA ASP A 243 -14.86 17.05 -6.89
C ASP A 243 -16.10 17.80 -6.37
N GLN A 244 -16.08 18.22 -5.10
CA GLN A 244 -17.15 19.03 -4.52
C GLN A 244 -17.18 20.43 -5.15
N ALA A 245 -16.01 21.07 -5.34
CA ALA A 245 -15.89 22.36 -6.00
C ALA A 245 -16.51 22.35 -7.40
N ARG A 246 -16.26 21.30 -8.18
CA ARG A 246 -16.84 21.13 -9.52
C ARG A 246 -18.34 20.99 -9.50
N ARG A 247 -18.86 20.10 -8.66
CA ARG A 247 -20.33 19.89 -8.52
C ARG A 247 -21.03 21.17 -8.09
N LEU A 248 -20.42 21.95 -7.20
CA LEU A 248 -20.94 23.27 -6.79
C LEU A 248 -20.95 24.25 -7.97
N ALA A 249 -19.84 24.35 -8.71
CA ALA A 249 -19.73 25.24 -9.86
C ALA A 249 -20.74 24.88 -10.97
N GLU A 250 -20.94 23.59 -11.25
CA GLU A 250 -21.96 23.07 -12.18
C GLU A 250 -23.39 23.42 -11.75
N ASN A 251 -23.63 23.64 -10.45
CA ASN A 251 -24.90 24.07 -9.88
C ASN A 251 -24.96 25.59 -9.62
N GLY A 252 -24.03 26.37 -10.18
CA GLY A 252 -24.04 27.84 -10.13
C GLY A 252 -23.43 28.46 -8.87
N VAL A 253 -22.78 27.68 -8.01
CA VAL A 253 -22.03 28.17 -6.84
C VAL A 253 -20.54 28.01 -7.12
N SER A 254 -19.85 29.11 -7.42
CA SER A 254 -18.47 29.09 -7.94
C SER A 254 -17.43 29.76 -7.04
N THR A 255 -17.88 30.57 -6.06
CA THR A 255 -17.00 31.28 -5.12
C THR A 255 -17.29 30.94 -3.66
N LEU A 256 -16.31 31.20 -2.78
CA LEU A 256 -16.48 31.06 -1.33
C LEU A 256 -17.59 31.98 -0.81
N ALA A 257 -17.66 33.22 -1.28
CA ALA A 257 -18.71 34.16 -0.89
C ALA A 257 -20.11 33.73 -1.35
N GLU A 258 -20.24 33.17 -2.55
CA GLU A 258 -21.48 32.56 -3.03
C GLU A 258 -21.87 31.38 -2.15
N LEU A 259 -20.95 30.46 -1.86
CA LEU A 259 -21.23 29.29 -1.02
C LEU A 259 -21.67 29.70 0.40
N ALA A 260 -21.04 30.72 0.98
CA ALA A 260 -21.41 31.23 2.31
C ALA A 260 -22.87 31.74 2.37
N THR A 261 -23.43 32.20 1.25
CA THR A 261 -24.77 32.78 1.18
C THR A 261 -25.80 31.95 0.40
N ALA A 262 -25.38 30.82 -0.17
CA ALA A 262 -26.21 29.91 -0.95
C ALA A 262 -27.41 29.36 -0.17
N LEU A 263 -28.50 28.99 -0.84
CA LEU A 263 -29.72 28.43 -0.27
C LEU A 263 -29.79 26.91 -0.50
N GLU A 264 -30.63 26.19 0.26
CA GLU A 264 -30.78 24.73 0.09
C GLU A 264 -31.17 24.30 -1.34
N THR A 265 -31.82 25.19 -2.09
CA THR A 265 -32.15 24.99 -3.51
C THR A 265 -30.93 24.93 -4.42
N ASP A 266 -29.79 25.47 -3.99
CA ASP A 266 -28.55 25.52 -4.76
C ASP A 266 -27.66 24.29 -4.48
N ARG A 267 -28.11 23.39 -3.59
CA ARG A 267 -27.41 22.15 -3.26
C ARG A 267 -27.43 21.20 -4.47
N PRO A 268 -26.26 20.69 -4.93
CA PRO A 268 -26.23 19.62 -5.91
C PRO A 268 -27.00 18.39 -5.42
N ALA A 269 -27.87 17.80 -6.24
CA ALA A 269 -28.70 16.65 -5.85
C ALA A 269 -27.86 15.45 -5.36
N THR A 270 -26.64 15.30 -5.88
CA THR A 270 -25.67 14.26 -5.51
C THR A 270 -24.87 14.58 -4.25
N MET A 271 -25.00 15.78 -3.70
CA MET A 271 -24.35 16.21 -2.46
C MET A 271 -25.29 16.05 -1.27
N GLN A 272 -24.81 15.40 -0.21
CA GLN A 272 -25.63 15.13 0.98
C GLN A 272 -25.95 16.43 1.76
N PRO A 273 -27.16 16.53 2.37
CA PRO A 273 -27.57 17.72 3.13
C PRO A 273 -26.59 18.11 4.26
N ARG A 274 -26.05 17.12 4.99
CA ARG A 274 -25.05 17.37 6.06
C ARG A 274 -23.75 17.96 5.52
N THR A 275 -23.21 17.37 4.44
CA THR A 275 -21.99 17.87 3.78
C THR A 275 -22.20 19.29 3.27
N TRP A 276 -23.35 19.55 2.65
CA TRP A 276 -23.73 20.87 2.15
C TRP A 276 -23.82 21.91 3.26
N ALA A 277 -24.60 21.64 4.31
CA ALA A 277 -24.73 22.54 5.47
C ALA A 277 -23.35 22.82 6.08
N GLY A 278 -22.52 21.79 6.17
CA GLY A 278 -21.17 21.92 6.65
C GLY A 278 -20.29 22.84 5.80
N LEU A 279 -20.24 22.64 4.48
CA LEU A 279 -19.41 23.47 3.60
C LEU A 279 -19.86 24.93 3.60
N ARG A 280 -21.17 25.18 3.72
CA ARG A 280 -21.72 26.54 3.86
C ARG A 280 -21.33 27.22 5.16
N ASP A 281 -21.43 26.51 6.28
CA ASP A 281 -21.03 27.02 7.60
C ASP A 281 -19.54 27.38 7.61
N GLN A 282 -18.70 26.49 7.08
CA GLN A 282 -17.27 26.71 6.92
C GLN A 282 -16.96 27.95 6.05
N ALA A 283 -17.59 28.07 4.89
CA ALA A 283 -17.42 29.22 4.01
C ALA A 283 -17.88 30.53 4.69
N SER A 284 -18.94 30.49 5.48
CA SER A 284 -19.46 31.65 6.23
C SER A 284 -18.48 32.14 7.29
N LEU A 285 -17.88 31.23 8.07
CA LEU A 285 -16.86 31.58 9.07
C LEU A 285 -15.62 32.21 8.43
N GLN A 286 -15.14 31.63 7.33
CA GLN A 286 -13.97 32.14 6.61
C GLN A 286 -14.26 33.49 5.93
N LEU A 287 -15.46 33.68 5.38
CA LEU A 287 -15.89 34.97 4.81
C LEU A 287 -15.97 36.05 5.90
N GLY A 288 -16.48 35.69 7.08
CA GLY A 288 -16.53 36.58 8.24
C GLY A 288 -15.14 37.08 8.62
N HIS A 289 -14.20 36.16 8.84
CA HIS A 289 -12.81 36.50 9.17
C HIS A 289 -12.13 37.36 8.10
N ARG A 290 -12.32 37.08 6.80
CA ARG A 290 -11.79 37.94 5.73
C ARG A 290 -12.29 39.38 5.78
N ARG A 291 -13.48 39.62 6.35
CA ARG A 291 -14.11 40.94 6.41
C ARG A 291 -13.77 41.69 7.70
N THR A 292 -13.58 40.98 8.81
CA THR A 292 -13.43 41.59 10.15
C THR A 292 -12.05 41.39 10.76
N ASP A 293 -11.23 40.50 10.21
CA ASP A 293 -9.99 39.98 10.79
C ASP A 293 -10.18 39.26 12.13
N GLU A 294 -11.42 39.00 12.54
CA GLU A 294 -11.72 38.32 13.80
C GLU A 294 -11.53 36.80 13.67
N HIS A 295 -10.84 36.19 14.63
CA HIS A 295 -10.70 34.75 14.73
C HIS A 295 -11.93 34.16 15.42
N VAL A 296 -12.82 33.54 14.64
CA VAL A 296 -14.05 32.91 15.12
C VAL A 296 -13.99 31.38 15.01
N THR A 297 -14.53 30.69 16.02
CA THR A 297 -14.83 29.25 16.01
C THR A 297 -16.31 29.00 16.19
N SER A 298 -16.83 27.92 15.60
CA SER A 298 -18.18 27.42 15.82
C SER A 298 -18.11 26.01 16.42
N MET A 299 -18.89 25.74 17.47
CA MET A 299 -18.98 24.41 18.07
C MET A 299 -19.98 23.54 17.29
N LEU A 300 -19.57 22.32 16.99
CA LEU A 300 -20.44 21.30 16.44
C LEU A 300 -21.24 20.64 17.56
N GLU A 301 -22.45 20.18 17.26
CA GLU A 301 -23.30 19.48 18.22
C GLU A 301 -22.57 18.23 18.78
N PRO A 302 -22.46 18.06 20.11
CA PRO A 302 -21.75 16.93 20.69
C PRO A 302 -22.37 15.58 20.31
N GLU A 303 -21.55 14.67 19.79
CA GLU A 303 -21.93 13.30 19.47
C GLU A 303 -21.21 12.30 20.40
N PRO A 304 -21.85 11.17 20.78
CA PRO A 304 -21.19 10.13 21.56
C PRO A 304 -19.89 9.63 20.91
N SER A 305 -18.83 9.45 21.71
CA SER A 305 -17.51 8.98 21.26
C SER A 305 -16.86 9.82 20.13
N ARG A 306 -17.20 11.11 20.03
CA ARG A 306 -16.63 12.05 19.04
C ARG A 306 -16.39 13.43 19.64
N GLY A 307 -15.54 14.22 18.96
CA GLY A 307 -15.26 15.60 19.35
C GLY A 307 -14.87 15.69 20.82
N PHE A 308 -15.60 16.49 21.60
CA PHE A 308 -15.35 16.66 23.04
C PHE A 308 -15.47 15.37 23.87
N ALA A 309 -16.23 14.36 23.41
CA ALA A 309 -16.34 13.07 24.10
C ALA A 309 -15.09 12.17 23.93
N LEU A 310 -14.12 12.58 23.11
CA LEU A 310 -12.80 11.94 23.01
C LEU A 310 -11.82 12.48 24.05
N LEU A 311 -12.17 13.53 24.80
CA LEU A 311 -11.34 14.04 25.88
C LEU A 311 -11.53 13.19 27.14
N PRO A 312 -10.44 12.65 27.73
CA PRO A 312 -10.49 12.01 29.03
C PRO A 312 -10.59 13.05 30.14
N ALA A 313 -10.96 12.60 31.34
CA ALA A 313 -10.96 13.48 32.51
C ALA A 313 -9.53 13.96 32.78
N PRO A 314 -9.29 15.27 32.99
CA PRO A 314 -7.95 15.78 33.16
C PRO A 314 -7.30 15.19 34.40
N SER A 315 -6.05 14.75 34.27
CA SER A 315 -5.25 14.27 35.39
C SER A 315 -4.04 15.16 35.64
N ARG A 316 -3.55 15.16 36.89
CA ARG A 316 -2.30 15.86 37.23
C ARG A 316 -1.08 15.20 36.59
N GLY A 317 -1.17 13.91 36.30
CA GLY A 317 -0.11 13.15 35.62
C GLY A 317 -0.02 13.41 34.12
N ASP A 318 -0.98 14.10 33.49
CA ASP A 318 -1.05 14.24 32.03
C ASP A 318 0.24 14.80 31.41
N LEU A 319 0.55 14.29 30.22
CA LEU A 319 1.76 14.60 29.45
C LEU A 319 1.40 15.13 28.06
N PHE A 320 2.23 16.00 27.50
CA PHE A 320 2.06 16.62 26.18
C PHE A 320 3.29 16.32 25.34
N PHE A 321 3.10 15.61 24.23
CA PHE A 321 4.16 14.97 23.47
C PHE A 321 4.24 15.52 22.05
N ASP A 322 5.47 15.83 21.64
CA ASP A 322 5.83 16.18 20.27
C ASP A 322 7.16 15.52 19.88
N ILE A 323 7.36 15.22 18.59
CA ILE A 323 8.55 14.53 18.08
C ILE A 323 9.08 15.21 16.82
N GLU A 324 10.38 15.48 16.81
CA GLU A 324 11.10 16.06 15.68
C GLU A 324 11.99 15.03 15.02
N GLY A 325 12.07 15.07 13.69
CA GLY A 325 12.87 14.14 12.93
C GLY A 325 13.34 14.68 11.60
N ASP A 326 14.49 14.17 11.16
CA ASP A 326 15.06 14.48 9.86
C ASP A 326 14.82 13.30 8.89
N PRO A 327 13.95 13.46 7.88
CA PRO A 327 13.74 12.43 6.86
C PRO A 327 14.96 12.22 5.96
N PHE A 328 15.96 13.10 6.01
CA PHE A 328 17.17 13.08 5.19
C PHE A 328 18.43 12.72 6.00
N TRP A 329 18.30 12.26 7.25
CA TRP A 329 19.44 12.07 8.16
C TRP A 329 20.53 11.17 7.56
N ALA A 330 20.11 10.01 7.06
CA ALA A 330 20.90 9.13 6.23
C ALA A 330 20.17 8.89 4.92
N ALA A 331 20.91 8.37 3.96
CA ALA A 331 20.40 8.24 2.61
C ALA A 331 19.41 7.04 2.53
N ASP A 332 19.60 5.98 3.33
CA ASP A 332 18.64 4.86 3.52
C ASP A 332 17.50 5.16 4.49
N ARG A 333 17.65 6.14 5.40
CA ARG A 333 16.69 6.31 6.50
C ARG A 333 16.68 7.70 7.12
N GLY A 334 15.55 7.99 7.77
CA GLY A 334 15.41 9.16 8.62
C GLY A 334 15.77 8.80 10.05
N LEU A 335 15.91 9.84 10.85
CA LEU A 335 16.15 9.76 12.28
C LEU A 335 15.20 10.74 12.97
N GLU A 336 14.39 10.24 13.89
CA GLU A 336 13.75 11.09 14.87
C GLU A 336 14.84 11.49 15.88
N TYR A 337 15.11 12.77 16.04
CA TYR A 337 16.27 13.25 16.80
C TYR A 337 15.89 13.86 18.15
N LEU A 338 14.63 14.27 18.36
CA LEU A 338 14.14 14.83 19.61
C LEU A 338 12.72 14.34 19.92
N TRP A 339 12.54 13.81 21.13
CA TRP A 339 11.24 13.47 21.72
C TRP A 339 11.01 14.40 22.90
N GLY A 340 10.10 15.35 22.74
CA GLY A 340 9.75 16.32 23.77
C GLY A 340 8.51 15.92 24.54
N ILE A 341 8.57 16.04 25.87
CA ILE A 341 7.41 15.88 26.72
C ILE A 341 7.32 17.03 27.72
N THR A 342 6.19 17.72 27.74
CA THR A 342 5.84 18.67 28.79
C THR A 342 4.84 18.05 29.76
N ASP A 343 5.01 18.24 31.07
CA ASP A 343 4.02 17.87 32.09
C ASP A 343 3.05 19.02 32.43
N THR A 344 2.01 18.74 33.22
CA THR A 344 1.02 19.77 33.63
C THR A 344 1.60 20.95 34.44
N GLU A 345 2.82 20.80 34.99
CA GLU A 345 3.53 21.86 35.71
C GLU A 345 4.52 22.61 34.79
N ARG A 346 4.40 22.41 33.47
CA ARG A 346 5.24 22.99 32.41
C ARG A 346 6.73 22.63 32.56
N ARG A 347 7.04 21.45 33.10
CA ARG A 347 8.40 20.92 33.04
C ARG A 347 8.59 20.13 31.75
N PHE A 348 9.58 20.53 30.99
CA PHE A 348 9.96 19.88 29.73
C PHE A 348 11.03 18.81 29.95
N HIS A 349 10.83 17.67 29.29
CA HIS A 349 11.75 16.54 29.24
C HIS A 349 12.09 16.28 27.77
N ALA A 350 13.38 16.21 27.45
CA ALA A 350 13.87 15.91 26.12
C ALA A 350 14.68 14.62 26.12
N PHE A 351 14.36 13.73 25.20
CA PHE A 351 15.22 12.62 24.82
C PHE A 351 15.84 12.96 23.47
N TRP A 352 17.17 12.83 23.34
CA TRP A 352 17.88 13.16 22.10
C TRP A 352 18.46 11.90 21.46
N ALA A 353 18.49 11.89 20.14
CA ALA A 353 19.21 10.88 19.36
C ALA A 353 19.91 11.49 18.16
N HIS A 354 21.16 11.09 17.95
CA HIS A 354 21.96 11.52 16.80
C HIS A 354 22.47 10.35 15.95
N ASP A 355 22.17 9.12 16.38
CA ASP A 355 22.45 7.87 15.68
C ASP A 355 21.37 6.81 15.97
N GLU A 356 21.43 5.68 15.28
CA GLU A 356 20.41 4.62 15.38
C GLU A 356 20.32 3.98 16.77
N GLU A 357 21.47 3.78 17.42
CA GLU A 357 21.53 3.19 18.76
C GLU A 357 20.94 4.15 19.79
N GLN A 358 21.16 5.45 19.60
CA GLN A 358 20.53 6.50 20.39
C GLN A 358 19.03 6.61 20.09
N GLU A 359 18.56 6.48 18.84
CA GLU A 359 17.11 6.53 18.53
C GLU A 359 16.38 5.34 19.14
N LYS A 360 16.99 4.16 19.07
CA LYS A 360 16.51 2.96 19.76
C LYS A 360 16.44 3.16 21.27
N ARG A 361 17.48 3.76 21.88
CA ARG A 361 17.50 4.06 23.33
C ARG A 361 16.48 5.13 23.70
N ALA A 362 16.36 6.19 22.93
CA ALA A 362 15.40 7.27 23.15
C ALA A 362 13.96 6.74 23.10
N LEU A 363 13.64 5.81 22.17
CA LEU A 363 12.38 5.09 22.18
C LEU A 363 12.16 4.30 23.48
N GLN A 364 13.17 3.55 23.93
CA GLN A 364 13.09 2.76 25.17
C GLN A 364 12.91 3.66 26.40
N ASP A 365 13.67 4.75 26.48
CA ASP A 365 13.63 5.71 27.59
C ASP A 365 12.30 6.48 27.61
N PHE A 366 11.80 6.90 26.45
CA PHE A 366 10.47 7.52 26.30
C PHE A 366 9.36 6.57 26.80
N VAL A 367 9.36 5.32 26.32
CA VAL A 367 8.35 4.34 26.71
C VAL A 367 8.45 4.02 28.20
N ALA A 368 9.65 3.82 28.73
CA ALA A 368 9.87 3.59 30.15
C ALA A 368 9.38 4.77 31.01
N PHE A 369 9.66 6.00 30.58
CA PHE A 369 9.20 7.22 31.26
C PHE A 369 7.66 7.29 31.31
N VAL A 370 6.97 7.04 30.20
CA VAL A 370 5.50 7.06 30.17
C VAL A 370 4.94 5.96 31.07
N HIS A 371 5.50 4.74 31.05
CA HIS A 371 5.07 3.64 31.91
C HIS A 371 5.30 3.92 33.41
N GLU A 372 6.44 4.53 33.77
CA GLU A 372 6.71 4.93 35.16
C GLU A 372 5.67 5.94 35.66
N ARG A 373 5.37 6.97 34.87
CA ARG A 373 4.35 7.98 35.22
C ARG A 373 2.96 7.36 35.30
N LEU A 374 2.63 6.47 34.38
CA LEU A 374 1.35 5.78 34.31
C LEU A 374 1.15 4.78 35.46
N ALA A 375 2.22 4.20 35.99
CA ALA A 375 2.19 3.39 37.21
C ALA A 375 1.91 4.24 38.46
N ALA A 376 2.40 5.48 38.50
CA ALA A 376 2.14 6.43 39.58
C ALA A 376 0.73 7.04 39.51
N ASP A 377 0.21 7.27 38.31
CA ASP A 377 -1.13 7.81 38.05
C ASP A 377 -1.82 7.03 36.91
N PRO A 378 -2.68 6.04 37.25
CA PRO A 378 -3.38 5.22 36.25
C PRO A 378 -4.33 5.99 35.32
N ASN A 379 -4.69 7.24 35.66
CA ASN A 379 -5.57 8.09 34.86
C ASN A 379 -4.80 9.05 33.92
N LEU A 380 -3.47 8.95 33.89
CA LEU A 380 -2.62 9.75 33.02
C LEU A 380 -2.92 9.49 31.54
N HIS A 381 -2.98 10.57 30.76
CA HIS A 381 -3.01 10.51 29.30
C HIS A 381 -1.85 11.28 28.67
N VAL A 382 -1.45 10.88 27.47
CA VAL A 382 -0.42 11.53 26.65
C VAL A 382 -1.09 12.21 25.47
N TYR A 383 -1.17 13.53 25.49
CA TYR A 383 -1.77 14.33 24.43
C TYR A 383 -0.76 14.65 23.34
N HIS A 384 -1.17 14.57 22.08
CA HIS A 384 -0.36 14.92 20.92
C HIS A 384 -1.24 15.54 19.82
N TYR A 385 -0.63 16.16 18.81
CA TYR A 385 -1.36 16.85 17.75
C TYR A 385 -1.19 16.14 16.39
N ALA A 386 -2.29 15.54 15.91
CA ALA A 386 -2.37 14.73 14.69
C ALA A 386 -1.80 13.31 14.88
N SER A 387 -1.79 12.52 13.80
CA SER A 387 -1.51 11.08 13.90
C SER A 387 -0.02 10.72 13.77
N TYR A 388 0.86 11.71 13.57
CA TYR A 388 2.24 11.47 13.17
C TYR A 388 3.03 10.76 14.28
N GLU A 389 2.88 11.22 15.51
CA GLU A 389 3.64 10.77 16.67
C GLU A 389 3.39 9.28 16.96
N THR A 390 2.10 8.90 17.05
CA THR A 390 1.73 7.50 17.28
C THR A 390 2.07 6.60 16.09
N ALA A 391 2.02 7.13 14.86
CA ALA A 391 2.47 6.38 13.68
C ALA A 391 3.99 6.15 13.70
N ARG A 392 4.78 7.13 14.17
CA ARG A 392 6.23 6.98 14.35
C ARG A 392 6.59 6.00 15.45
N LEU A 393 5.95 6.06 16.61
CA LEU A 393 6.14 5.06 17.67
C LEU A 393 5.88 3.63 17.16
N LYS A 394 4.78 3.41 16.42
CA LYS A 394 4.46 2.10 15.81
C LYS A 394 5.49 1.68 14.77
N SER A 395 5.97 2.61 13.96
CA SER A 395 6.98 2.35 12.92
C SER A 395 8.34 2.01 13.52
N LEU A 396 8.81 2.77 14.51
CA LEU A 396 10.09 2.53 15.21
C LEU A 396 10.05 1.23 16.02
N MET A 397 8.93 0.94 16.69
CA MET A 397 8.67 -0.33 17.36
C MET A 397 8.86 -1.52 16.40
N GLY A 398 8.20 -1.48 15.24
CA GLY A 398 8.30 -2.54 14.23
C GLY A 398 9.68 -2.65 13.59
N ARG A 399 10.37 -1.51 13.38
CA ARG A 399 11.72 -1.46 12.81
C ARG A 399 12.77 -2.06 13.76
N TYR A 400 12.77 -1.62 15.02
CA TYR A 400 13.78 -2.01 16.00
C TYR A 400 13.46 -3.31 16.74
N GLY A 401 12.20 -3.79 16.67
CA GLY A 401 11.78 -4.98 17.41
C GLY A 401 11.86 -4.81 18.93
N VAL A 402 11.77 -3.57 19.44
CA VAL A 402 11.80 -3.23 20.87
C VAL A 402 10.52 -2.54 21.30
N CYS A 403 10.23 -2.59 22.61
CA CYS A 403 9.04 -1.98 23.21
C CYS A 403 7.71 -2.46 22.61
N GLU A 404 7.70 -3.65 21.98
CA GLU A 404 6.56 -4.14 21.22
C GLU A 404 5.30 -4.34 22.07
N ASP A 405 5.47 -4.77 23.32
CA ASP A 405 4.38 -5.06 24.25
C ASP A 405 4.00 -3.81 25.04
N GLU A 406 5.00 -3.01 25.42
CA GLU A 406 4.85 -1.78 26.15
C GLU A 406 4.09 -0.72 25.33
N ILE A 407 4.39 -0.58 24.04
CA ILE A 407 3.65 0.33 23.15
C ILE A 407 2.26 -0.21 22.85
N ASP A 408 2.10 -1.53 22.69
CA ASP A 408 0.77 -2.14 22.48
C ASP A 408 -0.12 -1.94 23.72
N ASP A 409 0.42 -2.05 24.93
CA ASP A 409 -0.28 -1.75 26.19
C ASP A 409 -0.78 -0.30 26.22
N LEU A 410 0.10 0.68 25.96
CA LEU A 410 -0.27 2.10 25.93
C LEU A 410 -1.39 2.39 24.91
N LEU A 411 -1.30 1.77 23.72
CA LEU A 411 -2.31 1.92 22.67
C LEU A 411 -3.64 1.26 23.05
N ARG A 412 -3.63 0.06 23.67
CA ARG A 412 -4.84 -0.66 24.10
C ARG A 412 -5.55 0.03 25.26
N ARG A 413 -4.78 0.62 26.17
CA ARG A 413 -5.28 1.45 27.28
C ARG A 413 -5.79 2.81 26.80
N GLU A 414 -5.60 3.13 25.51
CA GLU A 414 -6.01 4.39 24.89
C GLU A 414 -5.38 5.61 25.60
N VAL A 415 -4.12 5.47 26.05
CA VAL A 415 -3.36 6.52 26.77
C VAL A 415 -3.09 7.73 25.87
N PHE A 416 -2.87 7.51 24.57
CA PHE A 416 -2.60 8.57 23.60
C PHE A 416 -3.88 9.25 23.12
N VAL A 417 -3.92 10.58 23.23
CA VAL A 417 -5.08 11.42 22.84
C VAL A 417 -4.69 12.38 21.71
N ASP A 418 -5.27 12.16 20.53
CA ASP A 418 -5.09 13.00 19.35
C ASP A 418 -6.01 14.24 19.42
N LEU A 419 -5.43 15.40 19.77
CA LEU A 419 -6.18 16.66 19.89
C LEU A 419 -6.61 17.22 18.52
N TYR A 420 -5.90 16.92 17.44
CA TYR A 420 -6.33 17.31 16.09
C TYR A 420 -7.66 16.64 15.73
N LYS A 421 -7.83 15.36 16.09
CA LYS A 421 -9.09 14.65 15.92
C LYS A 421 -10.22 15.29 16.73
N VAL A 422 -9.96 15.71 17.97
CA VAL A 422 -10.93 16.44 18.81
C VAL A 422 -11.34 17.74 18.13
N VAL A 423 -10.38 18.60 17.76
CA VAL A 423 -10.63 19.89 17.09
C VAL A 423 -11.46 19.70 15.82
N ARG A 424 -11.05 18.78 14.94
CA ARG A 424 -11.73 18.53 13.66
C ARG A 424 -13.17 18.04 13.82
N GLN A 425 -13.49 17.35 14.91
CA GLN A 425 -14.81 16.77 15.15
C GLN A 425 -15.70 17.62 16.05
N ALA A 426 -15.12 18.51 16.87
CA ALA A 426 -15.83 19.38 17.78
C ALA A 426 -16.04 20.79 17.23
N LEU A 427 -15.18 21.24 16.31
CA LEU A 427 -15.10 22.64 15.91
C LEU A 427 -15.09 22.84 14.40
N ARG A 428 -15.58 24.01 13.99
CA ARG A 428 -15.19 24.67 12.75
C ARG A 428 -14.46 25.96 13.05
N THR A 429 -13.51 26.30 12.20
CA THR A 429 -12.67 27.48 12.38
C THR A 429 -12.79 28.41 11.18
N SER A 430 -12.54 29.69 11.42
CA SER A 430 -12.44 30.72 10.38
C SER A 430 -11.14 30.66 9.56
N HIS A 431 -10.21 29.77 9.90
CA HIS A 431 -8.94 29.59 9.19
C HIS A 431 -9.02 28.51 8.09
N PRO A 432 -8.18 28.56 7.05
CA PRO A 432 -8.22 27.63 5.92
C PRO A 432 -7.63 26.24 6.22
N ASN A 433 -6.96 26.06 7.36
CA ASN A 433 -6.39 24.78 7.79
C ASN A 433 -6.49 24.61 9.31
N LEU A 434 -6.17 23.40 9.77
CA LEU A 434 -6.14 23.01 11.17
C LEU A 434 -4.72 22.54 11.54
N SER A 435 -3.70 23.32 11.17
CA SER A 435 -2.35 23.14 11.74
C SER A 435 -2.34 23.69 13.17
N LEU A 436 -1.47 23.17 14.05
CA LEU A 436 -1.38 23.63 15.44
C LEU A 436 -1.21 25.16 15.51
N LYS A 437 -0.26 25.72 14.75
CA LYS A 437 -0.03 27.17 14.61
C LYS A 437 -1.26 27.96 14.13
N SER A 438 -2.11 27.36 13.30
CA SER A 438 -3.36 28.01 12.87
C SER A 438 -4.43 27.99 13.96
N VAL A 439 -4.45 26.98 14.83
CA VAL A 439 -5.42 26.84 15.93
C VAL A 439 -4.99 27.67 17.15
N GLU A 440 -3.68 27.87 17.37
CA GLU A 440 -3.11 28.73 18.43
C GLU A 440 -3.75 30.12 18.49
N LYS A 441 -4.09 30.69 17.33
CA LYS A 441 -4.73 32.01 17.21
C LYS A 441 -6.06 32.16 17.96
N PHE A 442 -6.67 31.06 18.39
CA PHE A 442 -7.94 31.06 19.14
C PHE A 442 -7.77 31.03 20.67
N TYR A 443 -6.59 30.69 21.17
CA TYR A 443 -6.34 30.52 22.60
C TYR A 443 -5.06 31.18 23.12
N THR A 444 -4.24 31.76 22.24
CA THR A 444 -3.08 32.57 22.63
C THR A 444 -3.01 33.89 21.84
N GLU A 445 -2.53 34.95 22.51
CA GLU A 445 -2.27 36.27 21.91
C GLU A 445 -0.81 36.43 21.43
N ARG A 446 0.03 35.40 21.58
CA ARG A 446 1.43 35.47 21.15
C ARG A 446 1.51 35.67 19.64
N GLN A 447 2.31 36.66 19.19
CA GLN A 447 2.71 36.75 17.79
C GLN A 447 3.73 35.65 17.52
N VAL A 448 3.25 34.53 16.99
CA VAL A 448 4.11 33.42 16.57
C VAL A 448 4.70 33.80 15.21
N GLU A 449 6.02 33.98 15.14
CA GLU A 449 6.71 33.96 13.85
C GLU A 449 6.49 32.58 13.24
N LEU A 450 6.07 32.52 11.98
CA LEU A 450 5.81 31.27 11.25
C LEU A 450 7.14 30.54 11.00
N GLN A 451 7.66 29.88 12.02
CA GLN A 451 8.62 28.80 11.86
C GLN A 451 7.82 27.52 11.62
N SER A 452 8.19 26.81 10.56
CA SER A 452 7.60 25.54 10.16
C SER A 452 8.46 24.38 10.67
N GLY A 453 7.89 23.17 10.80
CA GLY A 453 8.70 21.97 11.05
C GLY A 453 9.73 21.66 9.94
N GLY A 454 9.72 22.36 8.82
CA GLY A 454 10.81 22.32 7.84
C GLY A 454 12.06 23.08 8.30
N ASP A 455 11.91 24.07 9.17
CA ASP A 455 13.00 24.89 9.69
C ASP A 455 13.82 24.13 10.74
N SER A 456 13.18 23.30 11.58
CA SER A 456 13.88 22.43 12.55
C SER A 456 14.82 21.44 11.85
N ILE A 457 14.40 20.88 10.69
CA ILE A 457 15.22 20.00 9.86
C ILE A 457 16.47 20.73 9.33
N LEU A 458 16.31 21.96 8.83
CA LEU A 458 17.42 22.78 8.32
C LEU A 458 18.42 23.11 9.43
N MET A 459 17.93 23.49 10.60
CA MET A 459 18.76 23.79 11.78
C MET A 459 19.52 22.55 12.28
N TYR A 460 18.88 21.38 12.26
CA TYR A 460 19.52 20.13 12.66
C TYR A 460 20.63 19.74 11.68
N GLU A 461 20.41 19.92 10.39
CA GLU A 461 21.43 19.70 9.37
C GLU A 461 22.61 20.65 9.49
N GLU A 462 22.36 21.94 9.71
CA GLU A 462 23.42 22.92 9.97
C GLU A 462 24.21 22.56 11.25
N TRP A 463 23.55 22.07 12.29
CA TRP A 463 24.22 21.58 13.50
C TRP A 463 25.12 20.38 13.22
N ARG A 464 24.69 19.42 12.40
CA ARG A 464 25.52 18.25 12.05
C ARG A 464 26.81 18.65 11.34
N GLU A 465 26.79 19.75 10.59
CA GLU A 465 27.96 20.26 9.87
C GLU A 465 28.86 21.14 10.74
N THR A 466 28.26 22.01 11.55
CA THR A 466 28.98 23.05 12.29
C THR A 466 29.32 22.66 13.73
N GLY A 467 28.50 21.79 14.33
CA GLY A 467 28.52 21.50 15.76
C GLY A 467 28.05 22.66 16.66
N ASP A 468 27.37 23.69 16.12
CA ASP A 468 26.90 24.84 16.90
C ASP A 468 25.74 24.45 17.84
N GLN A 469 26.03 24.29 19.13
CA GLN A 469 25.05 23.92 20.15
C GLN A 469 23.83 24.84 20.22
N ARG A 470 23.96 26.12 19.82
CA ARG A 470 22.84 27.07 19.79
C ARG A 470 21.70 26.55 18.91
N LEU A 471 21.99 25.84 17.82
CA LEU A 471 20.97 25.29 16.92
C LEU A 471 20.15 24.19 17.60
N LEU A 472 20.79 23.30 18.38
CA LEU A 472 20.07 22.29 19.17
C LEU A 472 19.25 22.95 20.29
N ASP A 473 19.77 24.00 20.91
CA ASP A 473 19.05 24.74 21.96
C ASP A 473 17.79 25.41 21.37
N GLU A 474 17.88 26.01 20.18
CA GLU A 474 16.74 26.60 19.47
C GLU A 474 15.72 25.54 19.02
N ILE A 475 16.15 24.38 18.52
CA ILE A 475 15.27 23.24 18.22
C ILE A 475 14.56 22.76 19.49
N ARG A 476 15.29 22.68 20.61
CA ARG A 476 14.71 22.29 21.90
C ARG A 476 13.62 23.26 22.33
N ASP A 477 13.90 24.56 22.24
CA ASP A 477 12.97 25.63 22.65
C ASP A 477 11.72 25.63 21.76
N TYR A 478 11.88 25.39 20.46
CA TYR A 478 10.77 25.23 19.51
C TYR A 478 9.84 24.07 19.89
N ASN A 479 10.42 22.89 20.13
CA ASN A 479 9.67 21.68 20.48
C ASN A 479 9.03 21.77 21.89
N GLU A 480 9.71 22.43 22.84
CA GLU A 480 9.15 22.78 24.15
C GLU A 480 7.92 23.70 24.02
N GLU A 481 7.96 24.67 23.10
CA GLU A 481 6.83 25.55 22.81
C GLU A 481 5.65 24.79 22.17
N ASP A 482 5.88 23.86 21.25
CA ASP A 482 4.82 23.04 20.63
C ASP A 482 4.17 22.08 21.65
N CYS A 483 4.96 21.49 22.55
CA CYS A 483 4.43 20.71 23.67
C CYS A 483 3.60 21.58 24.63
N ALA A 484 4.06 22.80 24.95
CA ALA A 484 3.32 23.74 25.78
C ALA A 484 2.03 24.25 25.10
N SER A 485 2.07 24.45 23.79
CA SER A 485 0.93 24.82 22.96
C SER A 485 -0.13 23.71 22.94
N THR A 486 0.30 22.45 22.87
CA THR A 486 -0.58 21.27 22.97
C THR A 486 -1.28 21.21 24.34
N LEU A 487 -0.61 21.60 25.43
CA LEU A 487 -1.22 21.78 26.75
C LEU A 487 -2.29 22.89 26.74
N ASP A 488 -1.94 24.06 26.23
CA ASP A 488 -2.85 25.20 26.19
C ASP A 488 -4.09 24.91 25.32
N LEU A 489 -3.91 24.17 24.21
CA LEU A 489 -4.98 23.65 23.38
C LEU A 489 -5.90 22.70 24.17
N ARG A 490 -5.34 21.75 24.94
CA ARG A 490 -6.12 20.83 25.78
C ARG A 490 -6.98 21.61 26.76
N ASP A 491 -6.40 22.59 27.45
CA ASP A 491 -7.10 23.41 28.44
C ASP A 491 -8.20 24.26 27.80
N TRP A 492 -7.93 24.86 26.63
CA TRP A 492 -8.95 25.60 25.86
C TRP A 492 -10.11 24.71 25.42
N LEU A 493 -9.81 23.50 24.93
CA LEU A 493 -10.84 22.52 24.55
C LEU A 493 -11.69 22.05 25.75
N LEU A 494 -11.11 21.94 26.94
CA LEU A 494 -11.87 21.65 28.17
C LEU A 494 -12.82 22.80 28.52
N GLY A 495 -12.40 24.06 28.31
CA GLY A 495 -13.26 25.23 28.44
C GLY A 495 -14.46 25.19 27.48
N LEU A 496 -14.19 24.96 26.19
CA LEU A 496 -15.24 24.83 25.17
C LEU A 496 -16.17 23.64 25.44
N ARG A 497 -15.64 22.52 25.92
CA ARG A 497 -16.46 21.39 26.34
C ARG A 497 -17.42 21.78 27.46
N ALA A 498 -16.96 22.51 28.48
CA ALA A 498 -17.82 22.96 29.56
C ALA A 498 -18.92 23.90 29.06
N ASP A 499 -18.66 24.66 28.00
CA ASP A 499 -19.67 25.50 27.33
C ASP A 499 -20.70 24.65 26.59
N ALA A 500 -20.24 23.67 25.81
CA ALA A 500 -21.10 22.71 25.13
C ALA A 500 -21.96 21.89 26.11
N GLU A 501 -21.43 21.52 27.29
CA GLU A 501 -22.18 20.82 28.33
C GLU A 501 -23.32 21.65 28.92
N ARG A 502 -23.16 22.98 28.99
CA ARG A 502 -24.22 23.90 29.43
C ARG A 502 -25.33 24.05 28.39
N GLU A 503 -25.00 23.92 27.11
CA GLU A 503 -25.95 24.07 26.00
C GLU A 503 -26.68 22.76 25.68
N HIS A 504 -25.96 21.64 25.60
CA HIS A 504 -26.46 20.35 25.08
C HIS A 504 -26.63 19.27 26.17
N GLY A 505 -26.25 19.55 27.41
CA GLY A 505 -26.27 18.59 28.51
C GLY A 505 -24.93 17.83 28.68
N PRO A 506 -24.84 16.90 29.64
CA PRO A 506 -23.58 16.29 30.03
C PRO A 506 -22.96 15.46 28.90
N ILE A 507 -21.68 15.71 28.63
CA ILE A 507 -20.88 14.95 27.66
C ILE A 507 -20.07 13.91 28.46
N PRO A 508 -20.13 12.61 28.12
CA PRO A 508 -19.35 11.59 28.83
C PRO A 508 -17.85 11.78 28.61
N TRP A 509 -17.06 11.53 29.66
CA TRP A 509 -15.60 11.46 29.54
C TRP A 509 -15.19 10.22 28.75
N PHE A 510 -14.11 10.35 27.99
CA PHE A 510 -13.46 9.19 27.40
C PHE A 510 -12.92 8.29 28.52
N GLY A 511 -13.40 7.04 28.58
CA GLY A 511 -12.94 6.04 29.53
C GLY A 511 -12.03 5.04 28.84
N GLY A 512 -10.74 5.08 29.17
CA GLY A 512 -9.77 4.07 28.73
C GLY A 512 -10.18 2.66 29.17
N LYS A 513 -9.66 1.64 28.48
CA LYS A 513 -9.95 0.23 28.80
C LYS A 513 -9.08 -0.28 29.94
N GLU A 514 -9.65 -1.17 30.76
CA GLU A 514 -8.87 -1.96 31.72
C GLU A 514 -7.84 -2.83 30.97
N PRO A 515 -6.61 -2.96 31.49
CA PRO A 515 -5.57 -3.78 30.88
C PRO A 515 -5.99 -5.26 30.85
N GLU A 516 -5.70 -5.95 29.74
CA GLU A 516 -5.64 -7.41 29.73
C GLU A 516 -4.27 -7.84 30.27
N GLU A 517 -4.23 -8.79 31.21
CA GLU A 517 -2.96 -9.30 31.74
C GLU A 517 -2.09 -9.90 30.62
N PRO A 518 -0.76 -9.63 30.62
CA PRO A 518 0.17 -10.28 29.70
C PRO A 518 0.04 -11.80 29.79
N GLN A 519 -0.26 -12.46 28.67
CA GLN A 519 -0.42 -13.90 28.64
C GLN A 519 0.94 -14.61 28.77
N GLU A 520 1.03 -15.61 29.64
CA GLU A 520 2.22 -16.45 29.93
C GLU A 520 2.96 -16.93 28.66
N SER A 521 2.22 -17.22 27.58
CA SER A 521 2.76 -17.62 26.27
C SER A 521 3.62 -16.56 25.56
N ALA A 522 3.53 -15.28 25.91
CA ALA A 522 4.32 -14.21 25.29
C ALA A 522 5.77 -14.20 25.80
N ALA A 523 5.98 -14.45 27.10
CA ALA A 523 7.30 -14.49 27.72
C ALA A 523 8.14 -15.67 27.19
N GLU A 524 7.55 -16.87 27.09
CA GLU A 524 8.22 -18.05 26.54
C GLU A 524 8.67 -17.84 25.08
N THR A 525 7.84 -17.14 24.29
CA THR A 525 8.16 -16.83 22.88
C THR A 525 9.33 -15.86 22.79
N ALA A 526 9.38 -14.84 23.67
CA ALA A 526 10.48 -13.89 23.73
C ALA A 526 11.81 -14.56 24.13
N GLU A 527 11.78 -15.50 25.09
CA GLU A 527 12.96 -16.27 25.48
C GLU A 527 13.46 -17.16 24.32
N LEU A 528 12.54 -17.86 23.63
CA LEU A 528 12.88 -18.67 22.46
C LEU A 528 13.51 -17.82 21.35
N ARG A 529 12.93 -16.65 21.07
CA ARG A 529 13.45 -15.70 20.08
C ARG A 529 14.88 -15.27 20.41
N ALA A 530 15.11 -14.82 21.64
CA ALA A 530 16.44 -14.40 22.09
C ALA A 530 17.48 -15.53 21.99
N ARG A 531 17.07 -16.78 22.27
CA ARG A 531 17.94 -17.95 22.12
C ARG A 531 18.32 -18.23 20.66
N LEU A 532 17.35 -18.17 19.74
CA LEU A 532 17.58 -18.37 18.30
C LEU A 532 18.42 -17.24 17.69
N GLU A 533 18.26 -16.01 18.15
CA GLU A 533 19.08 -14.88 17.68
C GLU A 533 20.53 -14.98 18.18
N ALA A 534 20.73 -15.49 19.40
CA ALA A 534 22.05 -15.57 20.03
C ALA A 534 22.97 -16.67 19.45
N ASP A 535 22.44 -17.65 18.71
CA ASP A 535 23.25 -18.74 18.17
C ASP A 535 24.01 -18.40 16.88
N GLY A 536 23.66 -17.27 16.23
CA GLY A 536 24.33 -16.75 15.04
C GLY A 536 24.03 -17.52 13.74
N VAL A 537 23.06 -18.43 13.74
CA VAL A 537 22.68 -19.21 12.55
C VAL A 537 21.65 -18.41 11.72
N PRO A 538 21.92 -18.10 10.43
CA PRO A 538 21.06 -17.21 9.63
C PRO A 538 19.59 -17.64 9.54
N GLU A 539 19.32 -18.93 9.31
CA GLU A 539 17.96 -19.46 9.25
C GLU A 539 17.25 -19.43 10.62
N HIS A 540 17.99 -19.50 11.73
CA HIS A 540 17.42 -19.36 13.07
C HIS A 540 17.09 -17.90 13.37
N ALA A 541 17.91 -16.95 12.91
CA ALA A 541 17.59 -15.53 12.99
C ALA A 541 16.32 -15.18 12.19
N LEU A 542 16.14 -15.75 10.98
CA LEU A 542 14.89 -15.61 10.22
C LEU A 542 13.70 -16.25 10.97
N LEU A 543 13.87 -17.45 11.50
CA LEU A 543 12.84 -18.13 12.28
C LEU A 543 12.45 -17.33 13.54
N ALA A 544 13.41 -16.73 14.24
CA ALA A 544 13.19 -15.88 15.39
C ALA A 544 12.28 -14.68 15.04
N ARG A 545 12.53 -14.04 13.89
CA ARG A 545 11.67 -12.95 13.36
C ARG A 545 10.26 -13.44 13.04
N LEU A 546 10.13 -14.66 12.50
CA LEU A 546 8.85 -15.27 12.11
C LEU A 546 7.97 -15.70 13.29
N LEU A 547 8.53 -15.96 14.48
CA LEU A 547 7.75 -16.32 15.68
C LEU A 547 6.67 -15.29 16.05
N ASP A 548 6.97 -14.01 15.83
CA ASP A 548 6.07 -12.88 16.12
C ASP A 548 5.22 -12.45 14.91
N TYR A 549 5.35 -13.13 13.76
CA TYR A 549 4.68 -12.75 12.51
C TYR A 549 3.17 -12.57 12.69
N HIS A 550 2.47 -13.60 13.20
CA HIS A 550 1.01 -13.53 13.38
C HIS A 550 0.57 -12.49 14.41
N ARG A 551 1.44 -12.15 15.37
CA ARG A 551 1.18 -11.09 16.36
C ARG A 551 1.27 -9.72 15.68
N ARG A 552 2.29 -9.50 14.85
CA ARG A 552 2.47 -8.27 14.07
C ARG A 552 1.34 -8.08 13.04
N GLU A 553 0.89 -9.15 12.38
CA GLU A 553 -0.28 -9.10 11.48
C GLU A 553 -1.58 -8.73 12.22
N ALA A 554 -1.73 -9.16 13.48
CA ALA A 554 -2.93 -8.88 14.26
C ALA A 554 -3.02 -7.41 14.72
N LYS A 555 -1.88 -6.75 14.97
CA LYS A 555 -1.83 -5.37 15.52
C LYS A 555 -2.54 -4.34 14.62
N PRO A 556 -2.23 -4.20 13.31
CA PRO A 556 -2.92 -3.26 12.43
C PRO A 556 -4.43 -3.51 12.33
N VAL A 557 -4.87 -4.77 12.32
CA VAL A 557 -6.31 -5.10 12.31
C VAL A 557 -6.98 -4.54 13.56
N TRP A 558 -6.38 -4.76 14.73
CA TRP A 558 -6.87 -4.19 15.98
C TRP A 558 -6.83 -2.68 15.99
N TRP A 559 -5.73 -2.07 15.56
CA TRP A 559 -5.61 -0.62 15.49
C TRP A 559 -6.68 -0.01 14.59
N GLN A 560 -6.95 -0.60 13.42
CA GLN A 560 -8.03 -0.14 12.54
C GLN A 560 -9.41 -0.39 13.15
N PHE A 561 -9.63 -1.54 13.81
CA PHE A 561 -10.86 -1.85 14.51
C PHE A 561 -11.19 -0.77 15.56
N PHE A 562 -10.20 -0.36 16.37
CA PHE A 562 -10.37 0.70 17.37
C PHE A 562 -10.44 2.11 16.76
N ALA A 563 -9.63 2.39 15.74
CA ALA A 563 -9.64 3.69 15.07
C ALA A 563 -11.00 4.06 14.47
N ARG A 564 -11.76 3.06 13.99
CA ARG A 564 -13.11 3.23 13.41
C ARG A 564 -14.16 3.71 14.42
N ARG A 565 -13.95 3.57 15.73
CA ARG A 565 -14.90 4.03 16.77
C ARG A 565 -15.23 5.51 16.68
N GLY A 566 -14.24 6.32 16.34
CA GLY A 566 -14.40 7.77 16.20
C GLY A 566 -14.75 8.24 14.78
N ALA A 567 -15.03 7.33 13.83
CA ALA A 567 -15.34 7.71 12.45
C ALA A 567 -16.84 7.99 12.27
N THR A 568 -17.19 8.96 11.41
CA THR A 568 -18.59 9.24 11.04
C THR A 568 -19.12 8.21 10.05
N PRO A 569 -20.44 7.89 10.01
CA PRO A 569 -21.00 6.98 9.01
C PRO A 569 -20.66 7.42 7.58
N GLU A 570 -20.68 8.72 7.32
CA GLU A 570 -20.30 9.31 6.04
C GLU A 570 -18.79 9.16 5.79
N GLY A 571 -17.96 9.38 6.81
CA GLY A 571 -16.51 9.20 6.72
C GLY A 571 -16.12 7.75 6.44
N LEU A 572 -16.80 6.79 7.06
CA LEU A 572 -16.63 5.36 6.77
C LEU A 572 -17.05 5.05 5.34
N ALA A 573 -18.23 5.50 4.90
CA ALA A 573 -18.71 5.27 3.54
C ALA A 573 -17.84 5.90 2.44
N GLU A 574 -17.24 7.07 2.71
CA GLU A 574 -16.39 7.78 1.74
C GLU A 574 -14.94 7.29 1.72
N ARG A 575 -14.38 6.86 2.85
CA ARG A 575 -12.93 6.69 3.02
C ARG A 575 -12.47 5.31 3.46
N ASP A 576 -13.35 4.48 4.00
CA ASP A 576 -12.98 3.17 4.54
C ASP A 576 -13.53 2.05 3.65
N SER A 577 -12.65 1.42 2.88
CA SER A 577 -13.01 0.31 1.99
C SER A 577 -13.32 -1.00 2.72
N GLU A 578 -13.27 -1.05 4.05
CA GLU A 578 -13.60 -2.24 4.84
C GLU A 578 -14.98 -2.14 5.50
N ALA A 579 -15.55 -0.93 5.59
CA ALA A 579 -16.78 -0.66 6.33
C ALA A 579 -17.97 -0.39 5.41
N ILE A 580 -19.19 -0.60 5.92
CA ILE A 580 -20.40 -0.07 5.29
C ILE A 580 -20.95 1.02 6.22
N GLY A 581 -20.93 2.26 5.77
CA GLY A 581 -21.52 3.41 6.46
C GLY A 581 -22.90 3.79 5.93
N MET A 582 -23.56 4.69 6.65
CA MET A 582 -24.86 5.28 6.30
C MET A 582 -25.98 4.25 6.11
N LEU A 583 -26.15 3.36 7.09
CA LEU A 583 -27.22 2.37 7.09
C LEU A 583 -28.56 2.98 7.47
N GLU A 584 -29.57 2.73 6.64
CA GLU A 584 -30.95 3.12 6.87
C GLU A 584 -31.85 1.89 6.96
N VAL A 585 -32.67 1.81 8.00
CA VAL A 585 -33.56 0.67 8.21
C VAL A 585 -34.69 0.67 7.19
N VAL A 586 -34.84 -0.41 6.44
CA VAL A 586 -35.91 -0.59 5.44
C VAL A 586 -37.06 -1.43 6.01
N SER A 587 -36.75 -2.56 6.66
CA SER A 587 -37.77 -3.48 7.19
C SER A 587 -37.20 -4.43 8.23
N HIS A 588 -38.12 -5.05 9.00
CA HIS A 588 -37.82 -6.13 9.95
C HIS A 588 -38.58 -7.39 9.51
N ALA A 589 -37.97 -8.56 9.68
CA ALA A 589 -38.53 -9.87 9.34
C ALA A 589 -38.01 -10.96 10.31
N GLY A 590 -38.49 -12.20 10.15
CA GLY A 590 -38.13 -13.33 11.02
C GLY A 590 -38.94 -13.41 12.32
N GLU A 591 -38.66 -14.41 13.14
CA GLU A 591 -39.29 -14.54 14.47
C GLU A 591 -38.80 -13.40 15.37
N GLU A 592 -39.75 -12.66 15.96
CA GLU A 592 -39.47 -11.48 16.80
C GLU A 592 -38.65 -10.36 16.13
N GLY A 593 -38.58 -10.31 14.79
CA GLY A 593 -37.88 -9.26 14.06
C GLY A 593 -36.36 -9.42 13.99
N GLU A 594 -35.84 -10.64 14.15
CA GLU A 594 -34.40 -10.93 14.19
C GLU A 594 -33.64 -10.65 12.87
N LEU A 595 -34.33 -10.49 11.74
CA LEU A 595 -33.73 -10.13 10.46
C LEU A 595 -34.06 -8.67 10.12
N VAL A 596 -33.04 -7.82 10.09
CA VAL A 596 -33.19 -6.40 9.74
C VAL A 596 -32.61 -6.15 8.37
N THR A 597 -33.42 -5.58 7.47
CA THR A 597 -32.95 -5.15 6.15
C THR A 597 -32.57 -3.69 6.19
N PHE A 598 -31.34 -3.37 5.79
CA PHE A 598 -30.85 -2.01 5.65
C PHE A 598 -30.66 -1.65 4.18
N ALA A 599 -30.81 -0.36 3.88
CA ALA A 599 -30.32 0.29 2.67
C ALA A 599 -29.01 1.03 2.98
N PHE A 600 -28.11 1.10 2.01
CA PHE A 600 -26.88 1.87 2.09
C PHE A 600 -26.52 2.49 0.73
N PRO A 601 -25.85 3.65 0.70
CA PRO A 601 -25.45 4.30 -0.56
C PRO A 601 -24.34 3.50 -1.27
N ALA A 602 -24.19 3.73 -2.57
CA ALA A 602 -23.09 3.15 -3.34
C ALA A 602 -21.73 3.56 -2.75
N GLN A 603 -21.01 2.59 -2.19
CA GLN A 603 -19.73 2.78 -1.50
C GLN A 603 -18.80 1.57 -1.71
N GLN A 604 -17.51 1.72 -1.42
CA GLN A 604 -16.56 0.61 -1.42
C GLN A 604 -16.56 -0.07 -0.06
N HIS A 605 -16.65 -1.40 -0.01
CA HIS A 605 -16.49 -2.20 1.20
C HIS A 605 -15.96 -3.59 0.86
N LYS A 606 -15.40 -4.30 1.85
CA LYS A 606 -15.00 -5.71 1.75
C LYS A 606 -15.82 -6.65 2.65
N LEU A 607 -16.86 -6.13 3.30
CA LEU A 607 -17.82 -6.98 4.04
C LEU A 607 -18.52 -7.94 3.08
N SER A 608 -18.77 -9.16 3.55
CA SER A 608 -19.43 -10.21 2.78
C SER A 608 -20.50 -10.90 3.63
N ALA A 609 -21.41 -11.61 2.97
CA ALA A 609 -22.31 -12.54 3.66
C ALA A 609 -21.53 -13.58 4.47
N ASP A 610 -22.22 -14.16 5.44
CA ASP A 610 -21.71 -15.15 6.39
C ASP A 610 -20.63 -14.67 7.37
N LYS A 611 -20.39 -13.37 7.44
CA LYS A 611 -19.43 -12.77 8.38
C LYS A 611 -20.13 -12.08 9.54
N ASP A 612 -19.51 -12.22 10.72
CA ASP A 612 -19.85 -11.40 11.87
C ASP A 612 -19.34 -9.98 11.66
N VAL A 613 -20.17 -9.02 12.03
CA VAL A 613 -19.91 -7.58 11.88
C VAL A 613 -20.16 -6.87 13.19
N PHE A 614 -19.51 -5.73 13.34
CA PHE A 614 -19.45 -4.98 14.58
C PHE A 614 -19.98 -3.57 14.35
N ASP A 615 -20.61 -3.02 15.39
CA ASP A 615 -20.94 -1.61 15.46
C ASP A 615 -19.65 -0.84 15.81
N PRO A 616 -19.17 0.10 14.96
CA PRO A 616 -18.00 0.88 15.28
C PRO A 616 -18.15 1.72 16.56
N LEU A 617 -19.35 2.23 16.89
CA LEU A 617 -19.54 3.13 18.02
C LEU A 617 -19.30 2.41 19.36
N GLU A 618 -19.90 1.24 19.51
CA GLU A 618 -19.85 0.42 20.73
C GLU A 618 -18.72 -0.63 20.68
N LEU A 619 -18.11 -0.85 19.52
CA LEU A 619 -17.14 -1.91 19.25
C LEU A 619 -17.62 -3.30 19.66
N THR A 620 -18.92 -3.54 19.49
CA THR A 620 -19.55 -4.80 19.85
C THR A 620 -20.18 -5.47 18.64
N ARG A 621 -20.39 -6.79 18.73
CA ARG A 621 -21.00 -7.56 17.64
C ARG A 621 -22.41 -7.04 17.37
N ALA A 622 -22.61 -6.53 16.16
CA ALA A 622 -23.90 -6.04 15.68
C ALA A 622 -24.78 -7.18 15.14
N GLY A 623 -24.16 -8.25 14.62
CA GLY A 623 -24.87 -9.40 14.09
C GLY A 623 -24.05 -10.13 13.04
N LYS A 624 -24.72 -10.97 12.26
CA LYS A 624 -24.14 -11.68 11.13
C LYS A 624 -24.82 -11.21 9.84
N ILE A 625 -24.05 -10.88 8.80
CA ILE A 625 -24.63 -10.58 7.49
C ILE A 625 -25.16 -11.88 6.90
N GLU A 626 -26.48 -11.99 6.78
CA GLU A 626 -27.15 -13.16 6.17
C GLU A 626 -27.14 -13.04 4.65
N ALA A 627 -27.37 -11.84 4.13
CA ALA A 627 -27.34 -11.55 2.70
C ALA A 627 -26.84 -10.13 2.46
N LEU A 628 -26.13 -9.95 1.35
CA LEU A 628 -25.60 -8.67 0.89
C LEU A 628 -25.84 -8.56 -0.61
N ASP A 629 -26.57 -7.53 -1.02
CA ASP A 629 -26.92 -7.19 -2.39
C ASP A 629 -26.32 -5.82 -2.68
N ASP A 630 -25.06 -5.82 -3.11
CA ASP A 630 -24.34 -4.59 -3.43
C ASP A 630 -25.01 -3.83 -4.56
N GLU A 631 -25.61 -4.54 -5.53
CA GLU A 631 -26.26 -3.96 -6.71
C GLU A 631 -27.41 -3.02 -6.31
N ARG A 632 -28.21 -3.44 -5.32
CA ARG A 632 -29.34 -2.64 -4.81
C ARG A 632 -29.00 -1.81 -3.58
N GLY A 633 -27.77 -1.89 -3.08
CA GLY A 633 -27.37 -1.27 -1.82
C GLY A 633 -28.21 -1.79 -0.66
N ARG A 634 -28.43 -3.10 -0.57
CA ARG A 634 -29.21 -3.74 0.50
C ARG A 634 -28.41 -4.78 1.24
N LEU A 635 -28.55 -4.81 2.56
CA LEU A 635 -28.02 -5.90 3.37
C LEU A 635 -29.06 -6.39 4.37
N VAL A 636 -29.01 -7.69 4.67
CA VAL A 636 -29.83 -8.32 5.70
C VAL A 636 -28.92 -8.73 6.85
N LEU A 637 -29.12 -8.09 8.00
CA LEU A 637 -28.40 -8.38 9.22
C LEU A 637 -29.25 -9.29 10.11
N LYS A 638 -28.69 -10.44 10.48
CA LYS A 638 -29.28 -11.35 11.46
C LYS A 638 -28.78 -11.00 12.86
N LEU A 639 -29.70 -10.55 13.71
CA LEU A 639 -29.46 -10.19 15.10
C LEU A 639 -29.57 -11.44 15.97
N SER A 640 -28.64 -11.60 16.91
CA SER A 640 -28.69 -12.69 17.90
C SER A 640 -28.22 -12.23 19.28
N GLY A 641 -28.80 -12.83 20.32
CA GLY A 641 -28.47 -12.51 21.72
C GLY A 641 -28.64 -11.03 22.05
N ALA A 642 -27.67 -10.46 22.76
CA ALA A 642 -27.66 -9.06 23.22
C ALA A 642 -27.75 -8.02 22.09
N ALA A 643 -27.44 -8.39 20.84
CA ALA A 643 -27.58 -7.48 19.70
C ALA A 643 -29.05 -7.11 19.42
N ARG A 644 -30.02 -7.93 19.86
CA ARG A 644 -31.46 -7.65 19.70
C ARG A 644 -31.97 -6.54 20.61
N GLU A 645 -31.28 -6.27 21.71
CA GLU A 645 -31.70 -5.29 22.73
C GLU A 645 -31.01 -3.93 22.57
N ARG A 646 -30.11 -3.79 21.59
CA ARG A 646 -29.30 -2.59 21.35
C ARG A 646 -29.89 -1.74 20.22
N PRO A 647 -29.61 -0.42 20.21
CA PRO A 647 -29.89 0.41 19.05
C PRO A 647 -29.28 -0.18 17.77
N LEU A 648 -29.99 -0.05 16.65
CA LEU A 648 -29.50 -0.54 15.37
C LEU A 648 -28.31 0.31 14.89
N PRO A 649 -27.26 -0.31 14.35
CA PRO A 649 -26.06 0.40 13.96
C PRO A 649 -26.30 1.26 12.71
N LEU A 650 -25.70 2.45 12.67
CA LEU A 650 -25.65 3.30 11.46
C LEU A 650 -24.49 2.93 10.53
N SER A 651 -23.59 2.05 10.96
CA SER A 651 -22.43 1.59 10.21
C SER A 651 -22.00 0.21 10.69
N LEU A 652 -21.40 -0.57 9.81
CA LEU A 652 -20.86 -1.89 10.11
C LEU A 652 -19.37 -1.94 9.75
N ILE A 653 -18.58 -2.52 10.65
CA ILE A 653 -17.14 -2.74 10.46
C ILE A 653 -16.80 -4.23 10.61
N PRO A 654 -15.69 -4.70 10.02
CA PRO A 654 -15.24 -6.07 10.25
C PRO A 654 -14.84 -6.28 11.71
N GLY A 655 -14.78 -7.54 12.14
CA GLY A 655 -14.27 -7.90 13.46
C GLY A 655 -12.76 -7.77 13.62
N GLY A 656 -12.26 -8.24 14.76
CA GLY A 656 -10.83 -8.34 15.03
C GLY A 656 -10.10 -9.36 14.13
N PRO A 657 -8.77 -9.48 14.30
CA PRO A 657 -7.92 -10.36 13.49
C PRO A 657 -8.30 -11.83 13.64
N LEU A 658 -7.85 -12.62 12.67
CA LEU A 658 -8.02 -14.05 12.67
C LEU A 658 -7.31 -14.69 13.87
N GLN A 659 -7.93 -15.72 14.43
CA GLN A 659 -7.36 -16.48 15.56
C GLN A 659 -6.19 -17.34 15.10
N THR A 660 -4.96 -17.03 15.52
CA THR A 660 -3.72 -17.66 15.02
C THR A 660 -3.01 -18.53 16.07
N LYS A 661 -3.74 -19.01 17.09
CA LYS A 661 -3.14 -19.78 18.20
C LYS A 661 -2.44 -21.05 17.74
N ALA A 662 -3.03 -21.79 16.80
CA ALA A 662 -2.45 -23.02 16.27
C ALA A 662 -1.17 -22.75 15.47
N GLN A 663 -1.18 -21.75 14.59
CA GLN A 663 -0.04 -21.35 13.78
C GLN A 663 1.15 -20.90 14.63
N ARG A 664 0.90 -20.04 15.63
CA ARG A 664 1.93 -19.60 16.58
C ARG A 664 2.53 -20.77 17.35
N ALA A 665 1.69 -21.71 17.81
CA ALA A 665 2.17 -22.91 18.50
C ALA A 665 3.02 -23.81 17.58
N ALA A 666 2.67 -23.96 16.30
CA ALA A 666 3.45 -24.72 15.33
C ALA A 666 4.83 -24.10 15.05
N LEU A 667 4.88 -22.77 14.86
CA LEU A 667 6.15 -22.05 14.71
C LEU A 667 7.03 -22.15 15.94
N ARG A 668 6.43 -22.13 17.14
CA ARG A 668 7.17 -22.37 18.38
C ARG A 668 7.78 -23.77 18.43
N ARG A 669 7.03 -24.83 18.09
CA ARG A 669 7.58 -26.20 17.99
C ARG A 669 8.76 -26.27 17.01
N LEU A 670 8.62 -25.62 15.85
CA LEU A 670 9.70 -25.51 14.87
C LEU A 670 10.92 -24.80 15.45
N GLY A 671 10.75 -23.66 16.15
CA GLY A 671 11.82 -22.92 16.80
C GLY A 671 12.48 -23.65 17.96
N GLU A 672 11.74 -24.45 18.72
CA GLU A 672 12.26 -25.27 19.81
C GLU A 672 13.12 -26.43 19.30
N SER A 673 12.84 -26.94 18.10
CA SER A 673 13.57 -28.09 17.53
C SER A 673 13.64 -28.02 15.99
N PRO A 674 14.42 -27.10 15.39
CA PRO A 674 14.52 -26.97 13.93
C PRO A 674 14.96 -28.28 13.25
N SER A 675 15.86 -29.03 13.89
CA SER A 675 16.35 -30.32 13.40
C SER A 675 15.27 -31.41 13.28
N ALA A 676 14.15 -31.28 13.99
CA ALA A 676 13.01 -32.19 13.85
C ALA A 676 12.26 -31.98 12.53
N TYR A 677 12.42 -30.82 11.89
CA TYR A 677 11.73 -30.40 10.67
C TYR A 677 12.72 -30.06 9.54
N PRO A 678 13.44 -31.07 9.01
CA PRO A 678 14.48 -30.88 7.99
C PRO A 678 13.97 -30.25 6.68
N ALA A 679 12.72 -30.52 6.28
CA ALA A 679 12.13 -29.92 5.07
C ALA A 679 11.93 -28.40 5.24
N LEU A 680 11.50 -27.98 6.42
CA LEU A 680 11.25 -26.58 6.76
C LEU A 680 12.56 -25.80 6.94
N THR A 681 13.56 -26.45 7.53
CA THR A 681 14.92 -25.88 7.64
C THR A 681 15.54 -25.69 6.26
N ALA A 682 15.40 -26.67 5.35
CA ALA A 682 15.83 -26.54 3.96
C ALA A 682 15.12 -25.40 3.23
N LEU A 683 13.81 -25.23 3.47
CA LEU A 683 13.02 -24.13 2.91
C LEU A 683 13.49 -22.76 3.41
N LEU A 684 13.79 -22.62 4.71
CA LEU A 684 14.36 -21.40 5.27
C LEU A 684 15.71 -21.04 4.62
N ARG A 685 16.55 -22.04 4.34
CA ARG A 685 17.85 -21.88 3.66
C ARG A 685 17.78 -21.71 2.15
N ARG A 686 16.60 -21.96 1.55
CA ARG A 686 16.41 -22.03 0.08
C ARG A 686 17.25 -23.13 -0.57
N ASP A 687 17.48 -24.23 0.14
CA ASP A 687 18.25 -25.37 -0.36
C ASP A 687 17.53 -26.01 -1.57
N PRO A 688 18.25 -26.45 -2.62
CA PRO A 688 17.67 -27.24 -3.70
C PRO A 688 16.89 -28.47 -3.18
N PRO A 689 15.79 -28.87 -3.84
CA PRO A 689 15.03 -30.05 -3.46
C PRO A 689 15.93 -31.29 -3.42
N ARG A 690 15.94 -32.01 -2.29
CA ARG A 690 16.66 -33.28 -2.16
C ARG A 690 15.92 -34.36 -2.95
N GLY A 691 16.52 -34.78 -4.06
CA GLY A 691 15.95 -35.68 -5.07
C GLY A 691 16.83 -35.74 -6.34
N PRO A 692 16.29 -36.09 -7.53
CA PRO A 692 17.07 -36.24 -8.76
C PRO A 692 17.56 -34.90 -9.35
N ALA A 693 18.75 -34.92 -9.97
CA ALA A 693 19.60 -33.75 -10.28
C ALA A 693 19.13 -32.81 -11.42
N ALA A 694 18.02 -33.10 -12.11
CA ALA A 694 17.50 -32.25 -13.17
C ALA A 694 15.97 -32.37 -13.31
N LEU A 695 15.30 -31.22 -13.36
CA LEU A 695 13.86 -31.09 -13.47
C LEU A 695 13.50 -30.71 -14.93
N PRO A 696 13.14 -31.65 -15.82
CA PRO A 696 12.68 -31.27 -17.16
C PRO A 696 11.37 -30.48 -17.04
N PRO A 697 11.27 -29.27 -17.61
CA PRO A 697 10.04 -28.48 -17.57
C PRO A 697 8.92 -29.20 -18.32
N ASP A 698 7.69 -29.02 -17.86
CA ASP A 698 6.46 -29.53 -18.49
C ASP A 698 6.40 -31.07 -18.68
N ASP A 699 7.18 -31.85 -17.92
CA ASP A 699 7.13 -33.32 -17.91
C ASP A 699 6.44 -33.85 -16.64
N LEU A 700 5.20 -34.32 -16.79
CA LEU A 700 4.42 -34.87 -15.68
C LEU A 700 5.02 -36.16 -15.10
N ASP A 701 5.61 -37.02 -15.92
CA ASP A 701 6.19 -38.28 -15.44
C ASP A 701 7.48 -38.02 -14.67
N ALA A 702 8.26 -37.02 -15.09
CA ALA A 702 9.36 -36.52 -14.27
C ALA A 702 8.85 -35.96 -12.94
N ALA A 703 7.83 -35.10 -12.96
CA ALA A 703 7.25 -34.53 -11.75
C ALA A 703 6.76 -35.61 -10.76
N LYS A 704 6.14 -36.69 -11.27
CA LYS A 704 5.74 -37.85 -10.45
C LYS A 704 6.94 -38.53 -9.78
N ARG A 705 8.04 -38.77 -10.51
CA ARG A 705 9.28 -39.35 -9.95
C ARG A 705 9.90 -38.45 -8.88
N ILE A 706 9.97 -37.14 -9.12
CA ILE A 706 10.54 -36.18 -8.18
C ILE A 706 9.77 -36.19 -6.86
N VAL A 707 8.44 -36.12 -6.92
CA VAL A 707 7.59 -36.10 -5.71
C VAL A 707 7.61 -37.44 -4.97
N GLU A 708 7.82 -38.56 -5.67
CA GLU A 708 8.01 -39.88 -5.07
C GLU A 708 9.35 -40.00 -4.32
N GLU A 709 10.44 -39.50 -4.92
CA GLU A 709 11.81 -39.55 -4.38
C GLU A 709 12.11 -38.46 -3.34
N LEU A 710 11.22 -37.49 -3.17
CA LEU A 710 11.39 -36.38 -2.22
C LEU A 710 11.58 -36.92 -0.79
N ASP A 711 12.74 -36.63 -0.19
CA ASP A 711 13.09 -37.08 1.16
C ASP A 711 13.30 -35.90 2.10
N ARG A 712 12.33 -35.71 3.00
CA ARG A 712 12.39 -34.70 4.06
C ARG A 712 12.71 -33.32 3.49
N SER A 713 12.06 -32.96 2.38
CA SER A 713 12.37 -31.80 1.54
C SER A 713 11.09 -31.16 0.99
N TYR A 714 11.23 -30.07 0.23
CA TYR A 714 10.13 -29.41 -0.46
C TYR A 714 10.35 -29.39 -1.98
N LEU A 715 9.28 -29.17 -2.75
CA LEU A 715 9.29 -28.91 -4.19
C LEU A 715 8.41 -27.72 -4.51
N VAL A 716 8.91 -26.77 -5.31
CA VAL A 716 8.11 -25.69 -5.87
C VAL A 716 7.63 -26.06 -7.27
N VAL A 717 6.36 -25.80 -7.56
CA VAL A 717 5.78 -25.86 -8.90
C VAL A 717 5.17 -24.50 -9.20
N GLN A 718 5.87 -23.70 -10.00
CA GLN A 718 5.36 -22.43 -10.48
C GLN A 718 4.48 -22.67 -11.69
N GLY A 719 3.20 -22.29 -11.58
CA GLY A 719 2.20 -22.48 -12.61
C GLY A 719 1.59 -21.16 -13.08
N PRO A 720 2.11 -20.56 -14.16
CA PRO A 720 1.51 -19.40 -14.82
C PRO A 720 0.03 -19.59 -15.23
N PRO A 721 -0.70 -18.51 -15.57
CA PRO A 721 -2.10 -18.58 -15.96
C PRO A 721 -2.36 -19.57 -17.10
N GLY A 722 -3.17 -20.58 -16.80
CA GLY A 722 -3.58 -21.59 -17.79
C GLY A 722 -2.54 -22.67 -18.07
N SER A 723 -1.44 -22.75 -17.32
CA SER A 723 -0.41 -23.78 -17.51
C SER A 723 -0.76 -25.15 -16.91
N GLY A 724 -1.92 -25.27 -16.27
CA GLY A 724 -2.38 -26.54 -15.71
C GLY A 724 -1.84 -26.84 -14.32
N LYS A 725 -1.53 -25.83 -13.49
CA LYS A 725 -1.15 -26.01 -12.06
C LYS A 725 -2.05 -27.02 -11.32
N THR A 726 -3.37 -26.82 -11.34
CA THR A 726 -4.35 -27.74 -10.73
C THR A 726 -4.36 -29.11 -11.41
N TYR A 727 -4.18 -29.15 -12.73
CA TYR A 727 -4.07 -30.40 -13.50
C TYR A 727 -2.87 -31.22 -13.00
N THR A 728 -1.68 -30.63 -12.97
CA THR A 728 -0.44 -31.26 -12.51
C THR A 728 -0.55 -31.66 -11.05
N GLY A 729 -0.96 -30.74 -10.16
CA GLY A 729 -1.11 -31.00 -8.73
C GLY A 729 -2.01 -32.21 -8.42
N ALA A 730 -3.18 -32.30 -9.06
CA ALA A 730 -4.09 -33.42 -8.85
C ALA A 730 -3.49 -34.78 -9.25
N ARG A 731 -2.72 -34.83 -10.35
CA ARG A 731 -2.06 -36.05 -10.83
C ARG A 731 -0.90 -36.47 -9.94
N LEU A 732 -0.17 -35.51 -9.36
CA LEU A 732 0.86 -35.79 -8.36
C LEU A 732 0.24 -36.34 -7.07
N ILE A 733 -0.87 -35.76 -6.63
CA ILE A 733 -1.63 -36.24 -5.45
C ILE A 733 -2.13 -37.66 -5.68
N VAL A 734 -2.82 -37.94 -6.79
CA VAL A 734 -3.34 -39.29 -7.11
C VAL A 734 -2.21 -40.31 -7.25
N HIS A 735 -1.08 -39.93 -7.84
CA HIS A 735 0.12 -40.78 -7.90
C HIS A 735 0.58 -41.20 -6.49
N LEU A 736 0.76 -40.23 -5.57
CA LEU A 736 1.15 -40.53 -4.19
C LEU A 736 0.11 -41.37 -3.44
N LEU A 737 -1.18 -41.09 -3.62
CA LEU A 737 -2.25 -41.89 -3.04
C LEU A 737 -2.22 -43.34 -3.54
N SER A 738 -1.91 -43.57 -4.83
CA SER A 738 -1.77 -44.91 -5.40
C SER A 738 -0.61 -45.72 -4.77
N LEU A 739 0.39 -45.02 -4.22
CA LEU A 739 1.50 -45.60 -3.47
C LEU A 739 1.18 -45.82 -1.98
N GLY A 740 -0.06 -45.51 -1.55
CA GLY A 740 -0.51 -45.61 -0.16
C GLY A 740 0.02 -44.53 0.76
N ARG A 741 0.57 -43.43 0.21
CA ARG A 741 1.09 -42.31 1.01
C ARG A 741 -0.06 -41.43 1.50
N ARG A 742 0.10 -40.89 2.71
CA ARG A 742 -0.86 -39.96 3.31
C ARG A 742 -0.58 -38.53 2.87
N VAL A 743 -1.56 -37.91 2.21
CA VAL A 743 -1.44 -36.60 1.56
C VAL A 743 -2.36 -35.56 2.22
N GLY A 744 -1.82 -34.37 2.47
CA GLY A 744 -2.59 -33.19 2.87
C GLY A 744 -2.79 -32.22 1.72
N ILE A 745 -3.93 -31.53 1.69
CA ILE A 745 -4.21 -30.40 0.78
C ILE A 745 -4.61 -29.17 1.58
N SER A 746 -3.89 -28.07 1.39
CA SER A 746 -4.23 -26.76 1.95
C SER A 746 -4.18 -25.65 0.91
N ALA A 747 -4.84 -24.54 1.21
CA ALA A 747 -4.79 -23.28 0.47
C ALA A 747 -5.30 -22.14 1.36
N THR A 748 -5.23 -20.89 0.86
CA THR A 748 -5.72 -19.70 1.56
C THR A 748 -7.25 -19.68 1.72
N SER A 749 -8.01 -20.39 0.86
CA SER A 749 -9.48 -20.40 0.90
C SER A 749 -10.07 -21.80 0.70
N HIS A 750 -11.27 -22.01 1.26
CA HIS A 750 -12.02 -23.26 1.02
C HIS A 750 -12.35 -23.48 -0.46
N LYS A 751 -12.60 -22.42 -1.23
CA LYS A 751 -12.89 -22.52 -2.66
C LYS A 751 -11.71 -23.08 -3.45
N ALA A 752 -10.48 -22.64 -3.14
CA ALA A 752 -9.26 -23.16 -3.76
C ALA A 752 -9.06 -24.65 -3.43
N ILE A 753 -9.22 -25.03 -2.16
CA ILE A 753 -9.16 -26.44 -1.72
C ILE A 753 -10.18 -27.30 -2.48
N GLU A 754 -11.43 -26.85 -2.58
CA GLU A 754 -12.49 -27.58 -3.28
C GLU A 754 -12.23 -27.73 -4.77
N ASN A 755 -11.64 -26.72 -5.42
CA ASN A 755 -11.29 -26.80 -6.83
C ASN A 755 -10.25 -27.89 -7.09
N LEU A 756 -9.20 -27.95 -6.29
CA LEU A 756 -8.18 -29.00 -6.39
C LEU A 756 -8.75 -30.39 -6.05
N LEU A 757 -9.58 -30.49 -5.01
CA LEU A 757 -10.24 -31.76 -4.64
C LEU A 757 -11.12 -32.33 -5.75
N ARG A 758 -11.91 -31.49 -6.46
CA ARG A 758 -12.75 -31.94 -7.58
C ARG A 758 -11.89 -32.55 -8.69
N GLU A 759 -10.75 -31.93 -9.00
CA GLU A 759 -9.83 -32.46 -10.00
C GLU A 759 -9.15 -33.76 -9.53
N VAL A 760 -8.77 -33.85 -8.24
CA VAL A 760 -8.23 -35.09 -7.64
C VAL A 760 -9.22 -36.24 -7.75
N GLU A 761 -10.49 -36.06 -7.39
CA GLU A 761 -11.49 -37.13 -7.51
C GLU A 761 -11.68 -37.54 -8.98
N ARG A 762 -11.71 -36.58 -9.90
CA ARG A 762 -11.83 -36.85 -11.35
C ARG A 762 -10.67 -37.69 -11.87
N VAL A 763 -9.44 -37.34 -11.48
CA VAL A 763 -8.23 -38.09 -11.87
C VAL A 763 -8.25 -39.48 -11.23
N ALA A 764 -8.61 -39.61 -9.95
CA ALA A 764 -8.68 -40.89 -9.26
C ALA A 764 -9.68 -41.86 -9.90
N VAL A 765 -10.86 -41.38 -10.31
CA VAL A 765 -11.81 -42.19 -11.10
C VAL A 765 -11.21 -42.63 -12.42
N THR A 766 -10.51 -41.74 -13.11
CA THR A 766 -9.92 -41.99 -14.44
C THR A 766 -8.78 -43.02 -14.37
N GLU A 767 -7.91 -42.88 -13.37
CA GLU A 767 -6.76 -43.76 -13.13
C GLU A 767 -7.11 -45.01 -12.31
N ARG A 768 -8.38 -45.16 -11.87
CA ARG A 768 -8.90 -46.28 -11.07
C ARG A 768 -8.18 -46.45 -9.72
N VAL A 769 -7.85 -45.33 -9.08
CA VAL A 769 -7.28 -45.29 -7.73
C VAL A 769 -8.41 -45.09 -6.72
N GLU A 770 -8.53 -46.00 -5.75
CA GLU A 770 -9.48 -45.89 -4.65
C GLU A 770 -8.75 -45.41 -3.38
N PHE A 771 -9.36 -44.46 -2.67
CA PHE A 771 -8.84 -43.95 -1.40
C PHE A 771 -10.01 -43.45 -0.54
N THR A 772 -9.74 -43.25 0.76
CA THR A 772 -10.65 -42.53 1.66
C THR A 772 -10.03 -41.20 2.04
N GLY A 773 -10.78 -40.11 1.90
CA GLY A 773 -10.33 -38.78 2.26
C GLY A 773 -11.33 -37.98 3.07
N TRP A 774 -10.86 -37.01 3.84
CA TRP A 774 -11.68 -36.14 4.67
C TRP A 774 -11.39 -34.65 4.42
N LYS A 775 -12.46 -33.84 4.38
CA LYS A 775 -12.38 -32.37 4.30
C LYS A 775 -12.94 -31.72 5.56
N LYS A 776 -12.16 -30.83 6.18
CA LYS A 776 -12.57 -29.99 7.32
C LYS A 776 -13.08 -28.61 6.84
N GLY A 777 -14.18 -28.12 7.41
CA GLY A 777 -14.66 -26.73 7.22
C GLY A 777 -16.14 -26.55 6.88
N GLY A 778 -16.54 -25.30 6.59
CA GLY A 778 -17.92 -24.90 6.24
C GLY A 778 -18.33 -25.22 4.79
N GLY A 779 -19.61 -25.02 4.45
CA GLY A 779 -20.17 -25.24 3.11
C GLY A 779 -20.64 -26.66 2.81
N ALA A 780 -21.43 -26.83 1.75
CA ALA A 780 -21.86 -28.12 1.24
C ALA A 780 -20.75 -28.73 0.37
N TRP A 781 -20.29 -29.93 0.71
CA TRP A 781 -19.35 -30.72 -0.09
C TRP A 781 -19.86 -32.14 -0.21
N GLU A 782 -19.97 -32.63 -1.44
CA GLU A 782 -20.31 -34.00 -1.76
C GLU A 782 -19.27 -34.51 -2.75
N GLY A 783 -18.47 -35.48 -2.32
CA GLY A 783 -17.44 -36.14 -3.12
C GLY A 783 -17.61 -37.65 -3.10
N ARG A 784 -17.00 -38.33 -4.07
CA ARG A 784 -17.02 -39.81 -4.18
C ARG A 784 -16.09 -40.48 -3.18
N PHE A 785 -14.90 -39.93 -2.98
CA PHE A 785 -13.84 -40.48 -2.15
C PHE A 785 -13.58 -39.61 -0.92
N VAL A 786 -13.93 -38.33 -1.01
CA VAL A 786 -13.71 -37.32 0.03
C VAL A 786 -15.03 -36.95 0.69
N THR A 787 -15.14 -37.25 1.98
CA THR A 787 -16.31 -36.86 2.79
C THR A 787 -15.99 -35.66 3.67
N LYS A 788 -17.02 -34.87 3.95
CA LYS A 788 -16.91 -33.80 4.94
C LYS A 788 -16.91 -34.41 6.35
N ALA A 789 -15.93 -34.06 7.16
CA ALA A 789 -15.81 -34.53 8.54
C ALA A 789 -15.29 -33.42 9.45
N ASP A 790 -15.69 -33.46 10.71
CA ASP A 790 -15.04 -32.67 11.75
C ASP A 790 -14.06 -33.57 12.50
N PHE A 791 -12.77 -33.27 12.37
CA PHE A 791 -11.69 -34.08 12.93
C PHE A 791 -10.49 -33.22 13.28
N LYS A 792 -9.63 -33.74 14.15
CA LYS A 792 -8.35 -33.11 14.51
C LYS A 792 -7.15 -33.84 13.90
N ALA A 793 -7.25 -35.16 13.75
CA ALA A 793 -6.29 -36.02 13.07
C ALA A 793 -7.03 -37.09 12.24
N PRO A 794 -6.44 -37.59 11.14
CA PRO A 794 -7.02 -38.66 10.34
C PRO A 794 -7.03 -40.00 11.07
N GLU A 795 -8.07 -40.80 10.83
CA GLU A 795 -8.12 -42.22 11.24
C GLU A 795 -7.21 -43.12 10.40
N GLU A 796 -7.02 -44.36 10.86
CA GLU A 796 -6.33 -45.40 10.10
C GLU A 796 -7.09 -45.69 8.79
N GLY A 797 -6.38 -45.71 7.65
CA GLY A 797 -6.98 -45.87 6.32
C GLY A 797 -7.43 -44.58 5.62
N VAL A 798 -7.47 -43.43 6.32
CA VAL A 798 -7.68 -42.12 5.67
C VAL A 798 -6.35 -41.65 5.08
N LEU A 799 -6.29 -41.63 3.75
CA LEU A 799 -5.08 -41.29 2.98
C LEU A 799 -5.05 -39.83 2.52
N LEU A 800 -6.19 -39.15 2.42
CA LEU A 800 -6.24 -37.74 2.04
C LEU A 800 -6.92 -36.92 3.12
N VAL A 801 -6.32 -35.79 3.51
CA VAL A 801 -6.98 -34.78 4.36
C VAL A 801 -6.89 -33.41 3.73
N ALA A 802 -7.95 -32.62 3.84
CA ALA A 802 -8.02 -31.29 3.26
C ALA A 802 -8.57 -30.27 4.25
N GLY A 803 -7.93 -29.11 4.34
CA GLY A 803 -8.31 -28.05 5.27
C GLY A 803 -7.45 -26.80 5.10
N THR A 804 -7.86 -25.72 5.76
CA THR A 804 -7.08 -24.47 5.81
C THR A 804 -5.93 -24.59 6.82
N ALA A 805 -5.11 -23.53 6.94
CA ALA A 805 -3.97 -23.46 7.86
C ALA A 805 -4.24 -23.99 9.29
N TRP A 806 -5.42 -23.69 9.83
CA TRP A 806 -5.83 -24.10 11.18
C TRP A 806 -5.86 -25.62 11.41
N LEU A 807 -6.12 -26.42 10.37
CA LEU A 807 -6.06 -27.87 10.51
C LEU A 807 -4.60 -28.31 10.66
N PHE A 808 -3.75 -27.91 9.73
CA PHE A 808 -2.38 -28.43 9.62
C PHE A 808 -1.41 -27.86 10.65
N ALA A 809 -1.68 -26.68 11.20
CA ALA A 809 -0.90 -26.13 12.30
C ALA A 809 -1.22 -26.77 13.67
N GLY A 810 -2.31 -27.54 13.77
CA GLY A 810 -2.71 -28.22 15.00
C GLY A 810 -1.64 -29.21 15.47
N GLU A 811 -1.50 -29.34 16.80
CA GLU A 811 -0.55 -30.28 17.41
C GLU A 811 -0.87 -31.74 17.04
N GLU A 812 -2.16 -32.06 16.89
CA GLU A 812 -2.61 -33.40 16.50
C GLU A 812 -2.23 -33.78 15.06
N MET A 813 -1.79 -32.83 14.24
CA MET A 813 -1.34 -33.05 12.87
C MET A 813 0.18 -33.14 12.72
N ASP A 814 0.95 -32.89 13.78
CA ASP A 814 2.42 -32.80 13.74
C ASP A 814 3.06 -34.10 13.22
N GLY A 815 3.80 -34.00 12.10
CA GLY A 815 4.45 -35.12 11.44
C GLY A 815 3.54 -36.24 10.91
N VAL A 816 2.22 -36.02 10.82
CA VAL A 816 1.23 -37.05 10.44
C VAL A 816 1.24 -37.40 8.95
N LEU A 817 1.59 -36.44 8.09
CA LEU A 817 1.53 -36.57 6.64
C LEU A 817 2.87 -36.97 6.03
N ASP A 818 2.82 -37.76 4.96
CA ASP A 818 4.00 -37.98 4.13
C ASP A 818 4.27 -36.75 3.26
N THR A 819 3.23 -36.11 2.72
CA THR A 819 3.38 -34.93 1.85
C THR A 819 2.20 -33.97 2.01
N LEU A 820 2.50 -32.68 2.16
CA LEU A 820 1.51 -31.60 2.15
C LEU A 820 1.60 -30.81 0.85
N PHE A 821 0.47 -30.69 0.15
CA PHE A 821 0.30 -29.78 -0.99
C PHE A 821 -0.31 -28.48 -0.51
N ILE A 822 0.35 -27.36 -0.81
CA ILE A 822 -0.16 -26.02 -0.56
C ILE A 822 -0.46 -25.39 -1.92
N ASP A 823 -1.74 -25.27 -2.26
CA ASP A 823 -2.20 -24.57 -3.46
C ASP A 823 -2.34 -23.07 -3.21
N GLU A 824 -2.16 -22.30 -4.28
CA GLU A 824 -2.00 -20.83 -4.22
C GLU A 824 -0.90 -20.38 -3.25
N ALA A 825 0.22 -21.11 -3.22
CA ALA A 825 1.34 -20.85 -2.31
C ALA A 825 1.96 -19.44 -2.46
N GLY A 826 1.79 -18.77 -3.61
CA GLY A 826 2.19 -17.37 -3.79
C GLY A 826 1.40 -16.38 -2.91
N GLN A 827 0.26 -16.79 -2.38
CA GLN A 827 -0.56 -16.01 -1.45
C GLN A 827 -0.40 -16.47 0.01
N VAL A 828 0.44 -17.47 0.29
CA VAL A 828 0.65 -18.02 1.62
C VAL A 828 1.95 -17.44 2.18
N SER A 829 1.86 -16.76 3.33
CA SER A 829 3.04 -16.22 4.02
C SER A 829 4.06 -17.32 4.34
N LEU A 830 5.35 -16.99 4.38
CA LEU A 830 6.37 -17.95 4.80
C LEU A 830 6.07 -18.51 6.21
N ALA A 831 5.60 -17.66 7.13
CA ALA A 831 5.20 -18.05 8.48
C ALA A 831 4.07 -19.10 8.48
N ASP A 832 3.02 -18.90 7.68
CA ASP A 832 1.95 -19.89 7.56
C ASP A 832 2.48 -21.17 6.90
N ALA A 833 3.21 -21.08 5.79
CA ALA A 833 3.73 -22.26 5.11
C ALA A 833 4.57 -23.16 6.02
N LEU A 834 5.41 -22.56 6.88
CA LEU A 834 6.18 -23.28 7.90
C LEU A 834 5.28 -23.87 8.99
N ALA A 835 4.29 -23.11 9.48
CA ALA A 835 3.32 -23.59 10.48
C ALA A 835 2.49 -24.78 9.97
N LEU A 836 2.00 -24.74 8.74
CA LEU A 836 1.33 -25.87 8.09
C LEU A 836 2.30 -27.03 7.88
N GLY A 837 3.53 -26.70 7.47
CA GLY A 837 4.58 -27.64 7.14
C GLY A 837 4.99 -28.56 8.28
N THR A 838 4.75 -28.18 9.55
CA THR A 838 5.02 -29.07 10.70
C THR A 838 4.21 -30.36 10.61
N SER A 839 3.08 -30.36 9.90
CA SER A 839 2.25 -31.55 9.73
C SER A 839 2.82 -32.62 8.79
N ALA A 840 3.88 -32.32 8.03
CA ALA A 840 4.33 -33.18 6.93
C ALA A 840 5.83 -33.40 6.87
N ARG A 841 6.23 -34.56 6.35
CA ARG A 841 7.63 -34.86 6.04
C ARG A 841 8.12 -34.11 4.81
N ASN A 842 7.27 -33.97 3.80
CA ASN A 842 7.57 -33.30 2.54
C ASN A 842 6.53 -32.22 2.20
N LEU A 843 6.94 -31.21 1.44
CA LEU A 843 6.06 -30.15 0.96
C LEU A 843 6.05 -30.05 -0.57
N VAL A 844 4.89 -29.78 -1.15
CA VAL A 844 4.76 -29.37 -2.55
C VAL A 844 4.01 -28.04 -2.59
N LEU A 845 4.70 -27.00 -3.05
CA LEU A 845 4.19 -25.63 -3.11
C LEU A 845 3.73 -25.34 -4.54
N LEU A 846 2.41 -25.29 -4.74
CA LEU A 846 1.79 -25.00 -6.03
C LEU A 846 1.34 -23.53 -6.02
N GLY A 847 1.84 -22.72 -6.94
CA GLY A 847 1.39 -21.34 -7.03
C GLY A 847 2.09 -20.54 -8.11
N ASP A 848 1.91 -19.24 -8.05
CA ASP A 848 2.61 -18.30 -8.92
C ASP A 848 2.79 -16.97 -8.18
N PRO A 849 4.02 -16.57 -7.80
CA PRO A 849 4.26 -15.30 -7.12
C PRO A 849 4.00 -14.09 -8.02
N GLN A 850 3.98 -14.27 -9.35
CA GLN A 850 3.71 -13.21 -10.33
C GLN A 850 2.21 -12.86 -10.45
N GLN A 851 1.34 -13.58 -9.73
CA GLN A 851 -0.08 -13.28 -9.65
C GLN A 851 -0.36 -12.39 -8.42
N LEU A 852 -1.58 -12.43 -7.87
CA LEU A 852 -1.92 -11.64 -6.70
C LEU A 852 -0.97 -11.95 -5.54
N ALA A 853 -0.21 -10.94 -5.11
CA ALA A 853 0.71 -11.04 -3.99
C ALA A 853 0.00 -11.29 -2.66
N GLN A 854 0.77 -11.77 -1.69
CA GLN A 854 0.31 -11.86 -0.31
C GLN A 854 0.01 -10.46 0.24
N VAL A 855 -1.17 -10.26 0.80
CA VAL A 855 -1.52 -9.01 1.48
C VAL A 855 -1.11 -9.10 2.95
N ALA A 856 0.09 -8.62 3.29
CA ALA A 856 0.50 -8.40 4.68
C ALA A 856 -0.13 -7.10 5.20
N GLN A 857 -0.65 -7.11 6.43
CA GLN A 857 -1.15 -5.88 7.07
C GLN A 857 -0.13 -5.28 8.04
N GLY A 858 0.71 -6.12 8.65
CA GLY A 858 1.74 -5.75 9.61
C GLY A 858 3.04 -5.32 8.95
N THR A 859 3.80 -4.49 9.66
CA THR A 859 5.20 -4.23 9.34
C THR A 859 6.04 -5.36 9.92
N HIS A 860 6.86 -5.98 9.07
CA HIS A 860 7.73 -7.10 9.45
C HIS A 860 9.20 -6.75 9.23
N PRO A 861 10.11 -7.31 10.04
CA PRO A 861 11.53 -7.30 9.72
C PRO A 861 11.82 -7.95 8.36
N GLU A 862 12.97 -7.61 7.79
CA GLU A 862 13.41 -8.13 6.50
C GLU A 862 13.36 -9.67 6.43
N GLY A 863 12.80 -10.18 5.32
CA GLY A 863 12.62 -11.60 5.04
C GLY A 863 11.41 -12.26 5.72
N ALA A 864 10.80 -11.64 6.73
CA ALA A 864 9.66 -12.23 7.45
C ALA A 864 8.29 -11.90 6.81
N GLY A 865 8.19 -10.83 6.03
CA GLY A 865 6.94 -10.33 5.43
C GLY A 865 6.62 -10.83 4.02
N VAL A 866 7.27 -11.89 3.54
CA VAL A 866 7.13 -12.41 2.16
C VAL A 866 6.30 -13.69 2.10
N SER A 867 5.72 -13.97 0.92
CA SER A 867 5.14 -15.28 0.65
C SER A 867 6.21 -16.37 0.59
N VAL A 868 5.79 -17.63 0.76
CA VAL A 868 6.72 -18.76 0.68
C VAL A 868 7.35 -18.90 -0.72
N LEU A 869 6.63 -18.53 -1.79
CA LEU A 869 7.19 -18.59 -3.13
C LEU A 869 8.16 -17.43 -3.39
N GLU A 870 7.83 -16.20 -3.01
CA GLU A 870 8.77 -15.06 -3.11
C GLU A 870 10.06 -15.34 -2.35
N HIS A 871 9.98 -15.95 -1.15
CA HIS A 871 11.19 -16.37 -0.42
C HIS A 871 12.06 -17.34 -1.24
N VAL A 872 11.47 -18.31 -1.94
CA VAL A 872 12.26 -19.29 -2.72
C VAL A 872 12.79 -18.69 -4.03
N LEU A 873 12.02 -17.84 -4.71
CA LEU A 873 12.45 -17.20 -5.95
C LEU A 873 13.57 -16.17 -5.71
N GLY A 874 13.48 -15.38 -4.64
CA GLY A 874 14.38 -14.24 -4.44
C GLY A 874 14.12 -13.17 -5.52
N ASP A 875 15.16 -12.80 -6.26
CA ASP A 875 15.10 -11.71 -7.25
C ASP A 875 14.64 -12.18 -8.65
N GLU A 876 14.37 -13.48 -8.83
CA GLU A 876 13.98 -14.07 -10.11
C GLU A 876 12.45 -14.02 -10.31
N LEU A 877 11.99 -13.87 -11.57
CA LEU A 877 10.54 -13.89 -11.87
C LEU A 877 10.00 -15.31 -12.06
N THR A 878 10.88 -16.20 -12.50
CA THR A 878 10.56 -17.60 -12.76
C THR A 878 11.45 -18.53 -11.95
N ILE A 879 10.91 -19.68 -11.52
CA ILE A 879 11.67 -20.61 -10.69
C ILE A 879 12.86 -21.20 -11.48
N PRO A 880 14.07 -21.19 -10.89
CA PRO A 880 15.24 -21.86 -11.45
C PRO A 880 15.03 -23.37 -11.62
N PRO A 881 15.62 -24.00 -12.66
CA PRO A 881 15.58 -25.45 -12.86
C PRO A 881 16.19 -26.29 -11.71
N ASP A 882 17.08 -25.70 -10.90
CA ASP A 882 17.68 -26.34 -9.72
C ASP A 882 16.84 -26.17 -8.45
N ARG A 883 15.81 -25.32 -8.45
CA ARG A 883 14.96 -25.02 -7.28
C ARG A 883 13.52 -25.50 -7.41
N GLY A 884 13.01 -25.70 -8.63
CA GLY A 884 11.65 -26.20 -8.83
C GLY A 884 11.24 -26.36 -10.28
N LEU A 885 9.95 -26.64 -10.47
CA LEU A 885 9.32 -26.88 -11.77
C LEU A 885 8.60 -25.62 -12.26
N PHE A 886 8.99 -25.14 -13.43
CA PHE A 886 8.25 -24.10 -14.16
C PHE A 886 7.35 -24.75 -15.21
N LEU A 887 6.04 -24.48 -15.15
CA LEU A 887 5.09 -24.96 -16.16
C LEU A 887 5.00 -23.94 -17.32
N GLY A 888 5.82 -24.12 -18.35
CA GLY A 888 6.04 -23.16 -19.44
C GLY A 888 5.00 -23.19 -20.56
N ILE A 889 4.07 -24.15 -20.56
CA ILE A 889 3.03 -24.26 -21.61
C ILE A 889 1.65 -23.84 -21.09
N THR A 890 1.06 -22.79 -21.64
CA THR A 890 -0.34 -22.39 -21.35
C THR A 890 -1.34 -22.99 -22.34
N TRP A 891 -2.45 -23.50 -21.82
CA TRP A 891 -3.57 -24.07 -22.59
C TRP A 891 -4.75 -23.11 -22.74
N ARG A 892 -4.55 -21.84 -22.37
CA ARG A 892 -5.61 -20.82 -22.34
C ARG A 892 -5.40 -19.73 -23.38
N MET A 893 -4.18 -19.20 -23.51
CA MET A 893 -3.93 -17.94 -24.21
C MET A 893 -3.50 -18.15 -25.66
N HIS A 894 -4.05 -17.36 -26.59
CA HIS A 894 -3.52 -17.22 -27.94
C HIS A 894 -2.13 -16.52 -27.90
N GLU A 895 -1.29 -16.75 -28.92
CA GLU A 895 0.09 -16.22 -29.00
C GLU A 895 0.15 -14.69 -28.78
N ASP A 896 -0.71 -13.91 -29.42
CA ASP A 896 -0.73 -12.44 -29.28
C ASP A 896 -1.02 -11.93 -27.87
N VAL A 897 -1.67 -12.74 -27.02
CA VAL A 897 -1.87 -12.42 -25.60
C VAL A 897 -0.72 -12.99 -24.77
N CYS A 898 -0.33 -14.23 -25.05
CA CYS A 898 0.71 -14.95 -24.33
C CYS A 898 2.07 -14.26 -24.43
N ARG A 899 2.44 -13.73 -25.61
CA ARG A 899 3.72 -13.05 -25.83
C ARG A 899 3.92 -11.90 -24.84
N PHE A 900 2.94 -11.00 -24.75
CA PHE A 900 3.01 -9.85 -23.84
C PHE A 900 3.12 -10.29 -22.38
N VAL A 901 2.28 -11.24 -21.94
CA VAL A 901 2.31 -11.77 -20.56
C VAL A 901 3.63 -12.46 -20.26
N SER A 902 4.17 -13.22 -21.21
CA SER A 902 5.42 -13.97 -21.09
C SER A 902 6.63 -13.04 -20.95
N GLU A 903 6.74 -12.02 -21.81
CA GLU A 903 7.85 -11.06 -21.81
C GLU A 903 7.86 -10.17 -20.56
N THR A 904 6.66 -9.79 -20.07
CA THR A 904 6.51 -8.87 -18.93
C THR A 904 6.67 -9.60 -17.60
N SER A 905 6.12 -10.81 -17.45
CA SER A 905 5.98 -11.47 -16.14
C SER A 905 6.72 -12.80 -16.01
N TYR A 906 7.21 -13.39 -17.10
CA TYR A 906 7.77 -14.75 -17.09
C TYR A 906 9.05 -14.92 -17.91
N GLU A 907 9.82 -13.85 -18.11
CA GLU A 907 11.13 -13.88 -18.78
C GLU A 907 11.09 -14.49 -20.20
N GLY A 908 9.93 -14.43 -20.86
CA GLY A 908 9.74 -15.06 -22.18
C GLY A 908 9.61 -16.59 -22.16
N ARG A 909 9.57 -17.23 -20.97
CA ARG A 909 9.53 -18.69 -20.81
C ARG A 909 8.13 -19.32 -20.96
N LEU A 910 7.07 -18.50 -20.99
CA LEU A 910 5.68 -18.96 -21.16
C LEU A 910 5.28 -18.98 -22.64
N HIS A 911 4.79 -20.12 -23.13
CA HIS A 911 4.40 -20.34 -24.52
C HIS A 911 2.99 -20.95 -24.63
N PRO A 912 2.21 -20.60 -25.68
CA PRO A 912 0.92 -21.22 -25.91
C PRO A 912 1.07 -22.67 -26.40
N ALA A 913 0.16 -23.54 -25.99
CA ALA A 913 0.02 -24.87 -26.58
C ALA A 913 -0.42 -24.76 -28.05
N GLU A 914 -0.06 -25.73 -28.90
CA GLU A 914 -0.37 -25.73 -30.35
C GLU A 914 -1.86 -25.50 -30.67
N PRO A 915 -2.84 -26.08 -29.95
CA PRO A 915 -4.26 -25.78 -30.16
C PRO A 915 -4.65 -24.32 -29.91
N CYS A 916 -3.94 -23.61 -29.03
CA CYS A 916 -4.29 -22.23 -28.69
C CYS A 916 -4.06 -21.25 -29.85
N GLY A 917 -3.16 -21.57 -30.79
CA GLY A 917 -2.94 -20.78 -32.00
C GLY A 917 -4.09 -20.84 -33.02
N ARG A 918 -5.03 -21.79 -32.87
CA ARG A 918 -6.26 -21.86 -33.69
C ARG A 918 -7.34 -20.90 -33.20
N GLN A 919 -7.23 -20.41 -31.96
CA GLN A 919 -8.24 -19.56 -31.37
C GLN A 919 -8.25 -18.18 -32.02
N GLY A 920 -9.44 -17.62 -32.26
CA GLY A 920 -9.54 -16.31 -32.89
C GLY A 920 -10.92 -15.70 -32.79
N THR A 921 -11.02 -14.43 -33.14
CA THR A 921 -12.31 -13.76 -33.33
C THR A 921 -12.34 -13.09 -34.70
N SER A 922 -13.54 -12.81 -35.22
CA SER A 922 -13.71 -12.00 -36.44
C SER A 922 -13.18 -10.57 -36.32
N PHE A 923 -12.78 -10.14 -35.11
CA PHE A 923 -12.17 -8.84 -34.85
C PHE A 923 -10.64 -8.92 -34.72
N GLY A 924 -10.04 -10.10 -34.84
CA GLY A 924 -8.62 -10.38 -34.62
C GLY A 924 -8.33 -10.91 -33.21
N THR A 925 -7.04 -11.02 -32.89
CA THR A 925 -6.50 -11.57 -31.64
C THR A 925 -5.68 -10.51 -30.88
N GLY A 926 -5.35 -10.77 -29.62
CA GLY A 926 -4.47 -9.91 -28.80
C GLY A 926 -5.18 -8.83 -27.99
N LEU A 927 -4.36 -7.99 -27.35
CA LEU A 927 -4.80 -6.90 -26.48
C LEU A 927 -5.19 -5.65 -27.29
N ARG A 928 -6.23 -4.94 -26.85
CA ARG A 928 -6.68 -3.68 -27.46
C ARG A 928 -6.90 -2.62 -26.40
N TYR A 929 -6.35 -1.43 -26.63
CA TYR A 929 -6.60 -0.27 -25.80
C TYR A 929 -7.71 0.59 -26.41
N LEU A 930 -8.77 0.83 -25.64
CA LEU A 930 -9.87 1.72 -26.00
C LEU A 930 -9.86 2.89 -25.02
N ALA A 931 -9.34 4.04 -25.45
CA ALA A 931 -9.33 5.24 -24.62
C ALA A 931 -10.75 5.78 -24.44
N VAL A 932 -11.09 6.14 -23.20
CA VAL A 932 -12.33 6.83 -22.83
C VAL A 932 -11.94 8.07 -22.05
N GLU A 933 -12.40 9.23 -22.51
CA GLU A 933 -12.17 10.49 -21.79
C GLU A 933 -13.21 10.63 -20.69
N HIS A 934 -12.75 10.88 -19.47
CA HIS A 934 -13.58 11.20 -18.31
C HIS A 934 -12.75 11.97 -17.28
N GLU A 935 -13.41 12.74 -16.41
CA GLU A 935 -12.72 13.55 -15.42
C GLU A 935 -13.30 13.38 -14.02
N GLY A 936 -12.45 13.16 -13.00
CA GLY A 936 -12.88 13.05 -11.60
C GLY A 936 -13.47 11.70 -11.18
N ASN A 937 -13.66 10.76 -12.11
CA ASN A 937 -14.11 9.39 -11.82
C ASN A 937 -12.95 8.56 -11.23
N ARG A 938 -13.03 8.22 -9.93
CA ARG A 938 -11.99 7.44 -9.22
C ARG A 938 -12.30 5.96 -9.07
N ALA A 939 -13.56 5.61 -8.78
CA ALA A 939 -13.96 4.23 -8.45
C ALA A 939 -15.08 3.69 -9.36
N SER A 940 -15.71 4.56 -10.15
CA SER A 940 -16.71 4.21 -11.16
C SER A 940 -16.78 5.30 -12.22
N SER A 941 -17.00 4.91 -13.47
CA SER A 941 -17.06 5.78 -14.65
C SER A 941 -18.23 5.34 -15.55
N PRO A 942 -19.34 6.11 -15.57
CA PRO A 942 -20.46 5.86 -16.48
C PRO A 942 -20.04 5.87 -17.95
N GLU A 943 -19.10 6.72 -18.33
CA GLU A 943 -18.58 6.86 -19.69
C GLU A 943 -17.88 5.56 -20.14
N GLU A 944 -17.07 4.96 -19.26
CA GLU A 944 -16.45 3.66 -19.53
C GLU A 944 -17.51 2.56 -19.65
N ALA A 945 -18.50 2.54 -18.75
CA ALA A 945 -19.56 1.54 -18.76
C ALA A 945 -20.40 1.60 -20.05
N GLU A 946 -20.69 2.80 -20.54
CA GLU A 946 -21.37 3.01 -21.82
C GLU A 946 -20.50 2.57 -23.00
N ARG A 947 -19.20 2.90 -23.00
CA ARG A 947 -18.31 2.46 -24.07
C ARG A 947 -18.15 0.94 -24.11
N ILE A 948 -18.08 0.29 -22.96
CA ILE A 948 -18.04 -1.17 -22.83
C ILE A 948 -19.34 -1.80 -23.34
N ALA A 949 -20.50 -1.24 -23.00
CA ALA A 949 -21.79 -1.72 -23.51
C ALA A 949 -21.84 -1.71 -25.05
N LEU A 950 -21.37 -0.62 -25.67
CA LEU A 950 -21.26 -0.49 -27.12
C LEU A 950 -20.30 -1.52 -27.73
N GLU A 951 -19.16 -1.78 -27.08
CA GLU A 951 -18.20 -2.77 -27.57
C GLU A 951 -18.75 -4.20 -27.48
N ILE A 952 -19.43 -4.55 -26.39
CA ILE A 952 -20.08 -5.87 -26.25
C ILE A 952 -21.17 -6.04 -27.32
N GLN A 953 -21.95 -4.99 -27.61
CA GLN A 953 -22.93 -5.05 -28.69
C GLN A 953 -22.25 -5.30 -30.04
N ARG A 954 -21.09 -4.68 -30.29
CA ARG A 954 -20.30 -4.94 -31.50
C ARG A 954 -19.80 -6.38 -31.55
N LEU A 955 -19.26 -6.90 -30.45
CA LEU A 955 -18.69 -8.25 -30.35
C LEU A 955 -19.74 -9.34 -30.61
N ARG A 956 -20.99 -9.15 -30.14
CA ARG A 956 -22.11 -10.07 -30.42
C ARG A 956 -22.42 -10.24 -31.91
N GLY A 957 -22.00 -9.29 -32.75
CA GLY A 957 -22.13 -9.38 -34.21
C GLY A 957 -21.06 -10.23 -34.91
N GLY A 958 -20.07 -10.74 -34.17
CA GLY A 958 -18.93 -11.48 -34.71
C GLY A 958 -18.93 -12.98 -34.42
N THR A 959 -17.83 -13.62 -34.83
CA THR A 959 -17.58 -15.05 -34.61
C THR A 959 -16.35 -15.26 -33.73
N TRP A 960 -16.34 -16.40 -33.02
CA TRP A 960 -15.23 -16.92 -32.23
C TRP A 960 -14.90 -18.34 -32.72
N THR A 961 -13.61 -18.59 -32.89
CA THR A 961 -13.04 -19.90 -33.18
C THR A 961 -12.35 -20.40 -31.92
N ASP A 962 -12.71 -21.60 -31.48
CA ASP A 962 -12.12 -22.24 -30.29
C ASP A 962 -10.79 -22.96 -30.60
N CYS A 963 -10.22 -23.62 -29.59
CA CYS A 963 -8.95 -24.34 -29.72
C CYS A 963 -9.04 -25.61 -30.59
N ASP A 964 -10.26 -26.14 -30.80
CA ASP A 964 -10.53 -27.26 -31.71
C ASP A 964 -10.75 -26.77 -33.17
N GLY A 965 -10.72 -25.46 -33.39
CA GLY A 965 -10.92 -24.85 -34.71
C GLY A 965 -12.40 -24.72 -35.11
N ILE A 966 -13.33 -24.85 -34.16
CA ILE A 966 -14.76 -24.74 -34.41
C ILE A 966 -15.17 -23.28 -34.33
N GLU A 967 -15.63 -22.73 -35.46
CA GLU A 967 -16.15 -21.36 -35.55
C GLU A 967 -17.64 -21.31 -35.20
N ARG A 968 -18.02 -20.34 -34.35
CA ARG A 968 -19.42 -20.07 -34.00
C ARG A 968 -19.64 -18.59 -33.65
N PRO A 969 -20.89 -18.08 -33.64
CA PRO A 969 -21.18 -16.74 -33.14
C PRO A 969 -20.73 -16.54 -31.70
N ILE A 970 -20.27 -15.33 -31.38
CA ILE A 970 -19.94 -14.91 -30.01
C ILE A 970 -21.23 -14.83 -29.19
N ARG A 971 -21.22 -15.43 -28.00
CA ARG A 971 -22.33 -15.45 -27.04
C ARG A 971 -21.94 -14.68 -25.79
N ASP A 972 -22.93 -14.32 -24.99
CA ASP A 972 -22.70 -13.61 -23.72
C ASP A 972 -21.80 -14.38 -22.75
N ALA A 973 -21.90 -15.71 -22.76
CA ALA A 973 -21.08 -16.59 -21.94
C ALA A 973 -19.58 -16.59 -22.33
N ASP A 974 -19.23 -16.04 -23.50
CA ASP A 974 -17.85 -15.93 -23.98
C ASP A 974 -17.19 -14.61 -23.56
N ILE A 975 -17.96 -13.70 -22.95
CA ILE A 975 -17.51 -12.36 -22.59
C ILE A 975 -17.50 -12.23 -21.06
N LEU A 976 -16.34 -11.87 -20.53
CA LEU A 976 -16.15 -11.50 -19.13
C LEU A 976 -15.67 -10.05 -19.05
N VAL A 977 -16.35 -9.23 -18.27
CA VAL A 977 -15.92 -7.88 -17.92
C VAL A 977 -15.39 -7.90 -16.50
N VAL A 978 -14.19 -7.38 -16.29
CA VAL A 978 -13.56 -7.29 -14.96
C VAL A 978 -13.29 -5.83 -14.64
N ALA A 979 -13.64 -5.39 -13.43
CA ALA A 979 -13.31 -4.06 -12.94
C ALA A 979 -12.68 -4.13 -11.54
N PRO A 980 -11.64 -3.32 -11.25
CA PRO A 980 -10.96 -3.36 -9.95
C PRO A 980 -11.78 -2.82 -8.77
N TYR A 981 -12.93 -2.20 -9.04
CA TYR A 981 -13.76 -1.50 -8.06
C TYR A 981 -15.21 -2.00 -8.08
N ASN A 982 -15.76 -2.38 -6.92
CA ASN A 982 -17.17 -2.83 -6.79
C ASN A 982 -18.17 -1.76 -7.26
N ALA A 983 -17.88 -0.48 -7.02
CA ALA A 983 -18.69 0.63 -7.55
C ALA A 983 -18.75 0.62 -9.10
N GLN A 984 -17.66 0.29 -9.79
CA GLN A 984 -17.66 0.17 -11.25
C GLN A 984 -18.37 -1.11 -11.72
N VAL A 985 -18.23 -2.22 -11.00
CA VAL A 985 -19.02 -3.45 -11.27
C VAL A 985 -20.51 -3.14 -11.24
N ARG A 986 -21.00 -2.38 -10.25
CA ARG A 986 -22.40 -1.93 -10.19
C ARG A 986 -22.79 -1.02 -11.35
N CYS A 987 -21.93 -0.07 -11.70
CA CYS A 987 -22.14 0.82 -12.84
C CYS A 987 -22.29 0.03 -14.15
N LEU A 988 -21.41 -0.95 -14.37
CA LEU A 988 -21.45 -1.87 -15.51
C LEU A 988 -22.72 -2.73 -15.50
N ARG A 989 -23.07 -3.34 -14.37
CA ARG A 989 -24.31 -4.14 -14.24
C ARG A 989 -25.58 -3.35 -14.57
N ALA A 990 -25.62 -2.06 -14.25
CA ALA A 990 -26.75 -1.20 -14.59
C ALA A 990 -26.87 -0.93 -16.10
N LYS A 991 -25.77 -1.05 -16.86
CA LYS A 991 -25.71 -0.79 -18.31
C LYS A 991 -25.68 -2.06 -19.15
N LEU A 992 -25.21 -3.17 -18.61
CA LEU A 992 -25.01 -4.43 -19.33
C LEU A 992 -26.13 -5.44 -19.06
N PRO A 993 -26.44 -6.33 -20.03
CA PRO A 993 -27.41 -7.41 -19.83
C PRO A 993 -26.97 -8.37 -18.72
N ALA A 994 -27.92 -8.88 -17.94
CA ALA A 994 -27.65 -9.82 -16.83
C ALA A 994 -26.95 -11.13 -17.25
N SER A 995 -27.03 -11.48 -18.54
CA SER A 995 -26.37 -12.65 -19.13
C SER A 995 -24.85 -12.50 -19.29
N ILE A 996 -24.30 -11.27 -19.25
CA ILE A 996 -22.86 -11.02 -19.30
C ILE A 996 -22.27 -11.18 -17.89
N ALA A 997 -21.14 -11.87 -17.78
CA ALA A 997 -20.41 -11.94 -16.52
C ALA A 997 -19.65 -10.62 -16.28
N VAL A 998 -19.91 -9.99 -15.14
CA VAL A 998 -19.20 -8.80 -14.65
C VAL A 998 -18.71 -9.10 -13.24
N GLY A 999 -17.42 -8.90 -12.98
CA GLY A 999 -16.77 -9.19 -11.70
C GLY A 999 -15.73 -8.16 -11.31
#